data_AF-A0AB34K6Y5-F1
#
_entry.id   AF-A0AB34K6Y5-F1
#
_cell.length_a   1.000
_cell.length_b   1.000
_cell.length_c   1.000
_cell.angle_alpha   90.00
_cell.angle_beta   90.00
_cell.angle_gamma   90.00
#
_symmetry.space_group_name_H-M   'P 1'
#
loop_
_entity.id
_entity.type
_entity.pdbx_description
1 polymer ?
#
loop_
_entity_poly.entity_id
_entity_poly.type
_entity_poly.pdbx_seq_one_letter_code
_entity_poly.pdbx_strand_id
1 'polypeptide(L)'
;MSLVCLATLAAVEAGAQSVECPCLNDTSYFEFARTSEGSSFSLSFASSGRSGELANGQMLRYPLQYGLGRCHAWDDGLPPFCNGAPPRPSFCSTAWCFVDTSRCRGTSASFRKTHLLDPLPLYYSYEACAQDDDLQALLRARAAEEQWVSFTVLTPLAGVALTVGFAALSPPSHFKRDERGAVVATGHPRYEEIYKDDSIPWEGISVEYFGALLAEANRLGLNVSAAHTYVSGGARRRHANPWTAAVDDVGAGLLDASPGNLWPTPERLKLAPFTLPFKDSEFWLLVPRPASESSSEPAFSQLSRCFLPFTGALWGAIFGATLCVGLLHAYFAMRFEPHGGGVMGTASSFRRRWSTVLRTSWRGGGDDGSSSGQLWTGAAQAAGELLSGGVGLDVERVGSAGGRVLYLGWGFFVLLVISSYTANLAAFLTQEGLQKGYPSTVEELRQNGDEICVSEVVLQLAKARYPGVRFVGSLTEETVLNEAYRGGQCRAALLDGTAIDVAPETYGKRVCDAGVGVPPGQTLGVLNSEYAIPVRQEYVGAFSYLIRSLAERGVTVESFELPYKVRKNCTYSIGAQPSSNLHPAIALPEMSAAFAVLFVSGVLAVVLAELRLAREKPAVGKPVEAVVHARGSRA
;
A
#
# COMPACT_ATOMS: atom_id res chain seq x y z
N MET A 1 -24.24 -81.39 38.27
CA MET A 1 -24.98 -81.09 37.04
C MET A 1 -25.96 -79.97 37.37
N SER A 2 -25.63 -78.78 36.90
CA SER A 2 -26.26 -77.50 37.23
C SER A 2 -27.36 -77.12 36.24
N LEU A 3 -28.10 -76.06 36.63
CA LEU A 3 -28.92 -75.13 35.83
C LEU A 3 -30.33 -75.64 35.52
N VAL A 4 -31.36 -75.23 36.27
CA VAL A 4 -31.99 -73.89 36.39
C VAL A 4 -32.51 -73.36 35.05
N CYS A 5 -33.83 -73.45 34.94
CA CYS A 5 -34.70 -72.85 33.94
C CYS A 5 -35.11 -71.45 34.43
N LEU A 6 -35.01 -70.41 33.59
CA LEU A 6 -36.01 -69.33 33.40
C LEU A 6 -35.43 -68.10 32.66
N ALA A 7 -36.36 -67.43 31.97
CA ALA A 7 -36.32 -66.08 31.41
C ALA A 7 -35.84 -65.92 29.96
N THR A 8 -36.74 -66.23 29.03
CA THR A 8 -36.92 -65.46 27.80
C THR A 8 -37.37 -64.03 28.17
N LEU A 9 -36.43 -63.08 28.16
CA LEU A 9 -36.71 -61.65 28.08
C LEU A 9 -36.36 -61.20 26.68
N ALA A 10 -37.32 -60.57 26.01
CA ALA A 10 -37.14 -59.92 24.73
C ALA A 10 -35.97 -58.93 24.83
N ALA A 11 -34.88 -59.24 24.13
CA ALA A 11 -33.86 -58.25 23.82
C ALA A 11 -34.50 -57.25 22.85
N VAL A 12 -35.02 -56.15 23.40
CA VAL A 12 -35.17 -54.91 22.62
C VAL A 12 -33.77 -54.54 22.20
N GLU A 13 -33.49 -54.53 20.89
CA GLU A 13 -32.21 -54.09 20.32
C GLU A 13 -31.86 -52.70 20.86
N ALA A 14 -30.97 -52.66 21.84
CA ALA A 14 -30.33 -51.43 22.29
C ALA A 14 -29.30 -51.06 21.22
N GLY A 15 -29.59 -50.03 20.42
CA GLY A 15 -28.63 -49.51 19.45
C GLY A 15 -27.30 -49.16 20.12
N ALA A 16 -26.17 -49.53 19.49
CA ALA A 16 -24.85 -49.35 20.07
C ALA A 16 -24.58 -47.88 20.44
N GLN A 17 -24.04 -47.67 21.64
CA GLN A 17 -23.80 -46.37 22.26
C GLN A 17 -22.34 -46.30 22.73
N SER A 18 -21.70 -45.14 22.57
CA SER A 18 -20.35 -44.91 23.12
C SER A 18 -20.36 -44.95 24.65
N VAL A 19 -19.45 -45.74 25.23
CA VAL A 19 -19.25 -45.83 26.69
C VAL A 19 -18.70 -44.52 27.27
N GLU A 20 -17.95 -43.78 26.46
CA GLU A 20 -17.28 -42.54 26.87
C GLU A 20 -18.22 -41.33 26.80
N CYS A 21 -19.22 -41.36 25.92
CA CYS A 21 -20.24 -40.32 25.76
C CYS A 21 -21.66 -40.93 25.79
N PRO A 22 -22.22 -41.20 26.98
CA PRO A 22 -23.51 -41.86 27.12
C PRO A 22 -24.69 -40.92 26.83
N CYS A 23 -25.78 -41.50 26.34
CA CYS A 23 -27.06 -40.82 26.18
C CYS A 23 -27.74 -40.59 27.54
N LEU A 24 -28.39 -39.44 27.67
CA LEU A 24 -29.25 -39.10 28.80
C LEU A 24 -30.49 -40.00 28.79
N ASN A 25 -30.87 -40.51 29.96
CA ASN A 25 -32.06 -41.36 30.13
C ASN A 25 -33.10 -40.72 31.07
N ASP A 26 -32.83 -39.50 31.54
CA ASP A 26 -33.72 -38.82 32.47
C ASP A 26 -34.84 -38.10 31.72
N THR A 27 -36.09 -38.45 32.01
CA THR A 27 -37.28 -37.82 31.40
C THR A 27 -37.76 -36.59 32.17
N SER A 28 -37.14 -36.27 33.30
CA SER A 28 -37.45 -35.08 34.12
C SER A 28 -37.30 -33.79 33.32
N TYR A 29 -36.40 -33.76 32.33
CA TYR A 29 -36.20 -32.63 31.42
C TYR A 29 -37.47 -32.24 30.66
N PHE A 30 -38.43 -33.13 30.46
CA PHE A 30 -39.67 -32.86 29.69
C PHE A 30 -40.92 -32.71 30.56
N GLU A 31 -40.78 -32.75 31.88
CA GLU A 31 -41.91 -32.74 32.81
C GLU A 31 -42.74 -31.46 32.73
N PHE A 32 -42.11 -30.32 32.46
CA PHE A 32 -42.79 -29.03 32.32
C PHE A 32 -43.64 -28.91 31.04
N ALA A 33 -43.41 -29.76 30.04
CA ALA A 33 -44.06 -29.71 28.72
C ALA A 33 -45.00 -30.90 28.46
N ARG A 34 -45.19 -31.78 29.46
CA ARG A 34 -45.98 -33.01 29.36
C ARG A 34 -47.46 -32.72 29.08
N THR A 35 -48.04 -33.40 28.10
CA THR A 35 -49.47 -33.29 27.78
C THR A 35 -50.34 -34.03 28.82
N SER A 36 -51.63 -33.69 28.89
CA SER A 36 -52.59 -34.33 29.82
C SER A 36 -52.75 -35.84 29.63
N GLU A 37 -52.37 -36.37 28.45
CA GLU A 37 -52.37 -37.81 28.13
C GLU A 37 -51.10 -38.53 28.64
N GLY A 38 -50.10 -37.81 29.12
CA GLY A 38 -48.92 -38.36 29.81
C GLY A 38 -47.91 -39.10 28.92
N SER A 39 -48.12 -39.19 27.61
CA SER A 39 -47.29 -39.94 26.66
C SER A 39 -46.45 -39.07 25.71
N SER A 40 -46.75 -37.78 25.62
CA SER A 40 -46.09 -36.81 24.74
C SER A 40 -45.83 -35.48 25.45
N PHE A 41 -44.93 -34.68 24.91
CA PHE A 41 -44.76 -33.28 25.29
C PHE A 41 -45.00 -32.37 24.09
N SER A 42 -45.46 -31.14 24.35
CA SER A 42 -45.72 -30.17 23.29
C SER A 42 -44.64 -29.08 23.28
N LEU A 43 -44.08 -28.82 22.11
CA LEU A 43 -43.14 -27.74 21.87
C LEU A 43 -43.78 -26.67 21.02
N SER A 44 -43.68 -25.42 21.47
CA SER A 44 -43.98 -24.26 20.65
C SER A 44 -42.76 -23.95 19.79
N PHE A 45 -42.95 -24.00 18.47
CA PHE A 45 -41.93 -23.52 17.54
C PHE A 45 -42.09 -22.02 17.38
N ALA A 46 -41.06 -21.25 17.74
CA ALA A 46 -40.92 -19.88 17.29
C ALA A 46 -40.36 -19.95 15.86
N SER A 47 -41.15 -19.62 14.85
CA SER A 47 -40.60 -19.58 13.50
C SER A 47 -39.66 -18.38 13.38
N SER A 48 -38.38 -18.64 13.12
CA SER A 48 -37.52 -17.66 12.47
C SER A 48 -37.57 -17.94 10.96
N GLY A 49 -38.50 -17.27 10.27
CA GLY A 49 -38.59 -17.29 8.81
C GLY A 49 -39.73 -18.15 8.26
N ARG A 50 -40.42 -17.62 7.24
CA ARG A 50 -41.63 -18.15 6.59
C ARG A 50 -41.38 -19.44 5.78
N SER A 51 -40.99 -20.55 6.40
CA SER A 51 -41.33 -21.85 5.81
C SER A 51 -42.83 -22.07 6.02
N GLY A 52 -43.59 -22.13 4.93
CA GLY A 52 -45.05 -22.22 4.93
C GLY A 52 -45.65 -23.50 5.54
N GLU A 53 -44.90 -24.25 6.35
CA GLU A 53 -45.35 -25.48 7.01
C GLU A 53 -45.60 -25.32 8.52
N LEU A 54 -45.13 -24.25 9.18
CA LEU A 54 -45.52 -23.95 10.56
C LEU A 54 -46.05 -22.53 10.75
N ALA A 55 -47.26 -22.44 11.30
CA ALA A 55 -47.78 -21.18 11.84
C ALA A 55 -47.01 -20.80 13.12
N ASN A 56 -46.73 -19.51 13.29
CA ASN A 56 -46.06 -19.00 14.48
C ASN A 56 -46.87 -19.39 15.74
N GLY A 57 -46.24 -20.11 16.70
CA GLY A 57 -46.93 -20.63 17.88
C GLY A 57 -47.63 -21.98 17.69
N GLN A 58 -47.35 -22.71 16.60
CA GLN A 58 -47.83 -24.09 16.44
C GLN A 58 -47.15 -25.02 17.45
N MET A 59 -47.98 -25.69 18.25
CA MET A 59 -47.54 -26.69 19.23
C MET A 59 -47.35 -28.04 18.54
N LEU A 60 -46.10 -28.46 18.32
CA LEU A 60 -45.77 -29.78 17.81
C LEU A 60 -45.62 -30.78 18.96
N ARG A 61 -46.15 -32.00 18.77
CA ARG A 61 -46.10 -33.06 19.78
C ARG A 61 -44.94 -34.00 19.51
N TYR A 62 -44.11 -34.22 20.53
CA TYR A 62 -43.00 -35.17 20.51
C TYR A 62 -43.21 -36.26 21.58
N PRO A 63 -42.74 -37.50 21.34
CA PRO A 63 -42.75 -38.55 22.36
C PRO A 63 -41.89 -38.15 23.58
N LEU A 64 -42.29 -38.51 24.80
CA LEU A 64 -41.51 -38.19 26.03
C LEU A 64 -40.08 -38.78 26.05
N GLN A 65 -39.81 -39.76 25.21
CA GLN A 65 -38.50 -40.39 25.07
C GLN A 65 -37.68 -39.83 23.90
N TYR A 66 -38.17 -38.78 23.23
CA TYR A 66 -37.50 -38.18 22.08
C TYR A 66 -36.07 -37.75 22.44
N GLY A 67 -35.08 -38.37 21.78
CA GLY A 67 -33.66 -38.15 22.03
C GLY A 67 -33.10 -38.81 23.30
N LEU A 68 -33.88 -39.56 24.08
CA LEU A 68 -33.45 -40.12 25.37
C LEU A 68 -33.24 -41.64 25.35
N GLY A 69 -32.35 -42.11 26.22
CA GLY A 69 -32.15 -43.50 26.62
C GLY A 69 -31.45 -44.38 25.59
N ARG A 70 -31.55 -44.07 24.29
CA ARG A 70 -30.95 -44.86 23.21
C ARG A 70 -30.65 -44.04 21.97
N CYS A 71 -29.78 -44.61 21.15
CA CYS A 71 -29.50 -44.14 19.80
C CYS A 71 -30.60 -44.59 18.84
N HIS A 72 -31.29 -43.64 18.23
CA HIS A 72 -32.40 -43.91 17.32
C HIS A 72 -32.57 -42.76 16.32
N ALA A 73 -33.15 -43.03 15.16
CA ALA A 73 -33.58 -41.99 14.21
C ALA A 73 -34.83 -41.29 14.77
N TRP A 74 -34.63 -40.42 15.76
CA TRP A 74 -35.72 -39.81 16.52
C TRP A 74 -36.57 -38.85 15.69
N ASP A 75 -36.01 -38.28 14.62
CA ASP A 75 -36.70 -37.33 13.75
C ASP A 75 -37.53 -37.99 12.66
N ASP A 76 -37.35 -39.29 12.38
CA ASP A 76 -38.04 -39.95 11.27
C ASP A 76 -39.56 -39.87 11.41
N GLY A 77 -40.24 -39.29 10.41
CA GLY A 77 -41.69 -39.12 10.40
C GLY A 77 -42.22 -38.00 11.30
N LEU A 78 -41.37 -37.24 12.00
CA LEU A 78 -41.81 -36.14 12.87
C LEU A 78 -41.79 -34.77 12.17
N PRO A 79 -42.75 -33.88 12.45
CA PRO A 79 -42.72 -32.49 12.01
C PRO A 79 -41.58 -31.71 12.69
N PRO A 80 -41.15 -30.53 12.20
CA PRO A 80 -41.56 -29.88 10.94
C PRO A 80 -41.06 -30.52 9.66
N PHE A 81 -39.92 -31.23 9.72
CA PHE A 81 -39.05 -31.39 8.56
C PHE A 81 -39.01 -32.82 8.02
N CYS A 82 -39.47 -33.79 8.81
CA CYS A 82 -39.35 -35.22 8.49
C CYS A 82 -40.71 -35.92 8.35
N ASN A 83 -41.82 -35.18 8.49
CA ASN A 83 -43.21 -35.61 8.29
C ASN A 83 -43.73 -35.49 6.83
N GLY A 84 -42.92 -34.92 5.92
CA GLY A 84 -43.26 -34.73 4.50
C GLY A 84 -42.83 -35.87 3.57
N ALA A 85 -43.26 -35.80 2.31
CA ALA A 85 -42.84 -36.74 1.26
C ALA A 85 -41.39 -36.50 0.81
N PRO A 86 -40.65 -37.52 0.32
CA PRO A 86 -39.26 -37.39 -0.12
C PRO A 86 -39.05 -36.34 -1.24
N PRO A 87 -37.88 -35.69 -1.34
CA PRO A 87 -36.64 -35.97 -0.59
C PRO A 87 -36.62 -35.32 0.81
N ARG A 88 -36.36 -36.15 1.83
CA ARG A 88 -36.25 -35.71 3.23
C ARG A 88 -34.80 -35.39 3.58
N PRO A 89 -34.52 -34.46 4.51
CA PRO A 89 -33.19 -34.29 5.05
C PRO A 89 -32.63 -35.61 5.57
N SER A 90 -31.38 -35.88 5.30
CA SER A 90 -30.67 -37.10 5.73
C SER A 90 -30.58 -37.26 7.25
N PHE A 91 -30.65 -36.17 8.01
CA PHE A 91 -30.72 -36.24 9.48
C PHE A 91 -31.97 -36.98 9.96
N CYS A 92 -33.07 -36.95 9.18
CA CYS A 92 -34.32 -37.62 9.53
C CYS A 92 -34.13 -39.12 9.79
N SER A 93 -33.25 -39.77 9.01
CA SER A 93 -32.98 -41.21 9.12
C SER A 93 -31.71 -41.54 9.92
N THR A 94 -31.04 -40.54 10.51
CA THR A 94 -29.76 -40.75 11.20
C THR A 94 -29.99 -40.93 12.70
N ALA A 95 -29.34 -41.93 13.29
CA ALA A 95 -29.47 -42.19 14.73
C ALA A 95 -28.69 -41.17 15.57
N TRP A 96 -29.33 -40.64 16.61
CA TRP A 96 -28.72 -39.71 17.58
C TRP A 96 -29.34 -39.86 18.97
N CYS A 97 -28.78 -39.16 19.95
CA CYS A 97 -29.38 -38.98 21.27
C CYS A 97 -28.87 -37.71 21.96
N PHE A 98 -29.54 -37.29 23.03
CA PHE A 98 -29.03 -36.30 23.97
C PHE A 98 -27.96 -36.92 24.84
N VAL A 99 -26.86 -36.21 25.08
CA VAL A 99 -25.66 -36.73 25.74
C VAL A 99 -25.29 -35.94 27.00
N ASP A 100 -24.59 -36.61 27.91
CA ASP A 100 -24.03 -35.98 29.11
C ASP A 100 -22.76 -35.19 28.78
N THR A 101 -22.88 -33.87 28.71
CA THR A 101 -21.76 -32.97 28.39
C THR A 101 -20.55 -33.12 29.32
N SER A 102 -20.76 -33.50 30.59
CA SER A 102 -19.66 -33.62 31.56
C SER A 102 -18.72 -34.77 31.24
N ARG A 103 -19.28 -35.86 30.68
CA ARG A 103 -18.55 -37.05 30.27
C ARG A 103 -18.03 -36.92 28.84
N CYS A 104 -18.84 -36.36 27.93
CA CYS A 104 -18.49 -36.24 26.51
C CYS A 104 -17.37 -35.22 26.22
N ARG A 105 -17.17 -34.21 27.08
CA ARG A 105 -16.13 -33.17 26.88
C ARG A 105 -14.71 -33.72 26.76
N GLY A 106 -14.41 -34.86 27.38
CA GLY A 106 -13.10 -35.50 27.32
C GLY A 106 -12.88 -36.43 26.13
N THR A 107 -13.90 -36.57 25.27
CA THR A 107 -13.92 -37.56 24.17
C THR A 107 -13.74 -36.88 22.82
N SER A 108 -13.47 -37.68 21.77
CA SER A 108 -13.42 -37.20 20.39
C SER A 108 -14.80 -36.99 19.76
N ALA A 109 -15.89 -37.37 20.43
CA ALA A 109 -17.24 -37.27 19.90
C ALA A 109 -17.73 -35.82 19.89
N SER A 110 -18.15 -35.33 18.73
CA SER A 110 -18.76 -34.00 18.61
C SER A 110 -20.19 -34.01 19.17
N PHE A 111 -20.55 -32.97 19.92
CA PHE A 111 -21.90 -32.77 20.44
C PHE A 111 -22.27 -31.28 20.40
N ARG A 112 -23.56 -30.97 20.22
CA ARG A 112 -24.05 -29.61 20.01
C ARG A 112 -25.29 -29.34 20.84
N LYS A 113 -25.49 -28.09 21.26
CA LYS A 113 -26.71 -27.68 21.96
C LYS A 113 -27.89 -27.74 20.97
N THR A 114 -29.02 -28.28 21.41
CA THR A 114 -30.26 -28.22 20.61
C THR A 114 -30.91 -26.84 20.72
N HIS A 115 -31.35 -26.30 19.59
CA HIS A 115 -32.19 -25.09 19.53
C HIS A 115 -33.68 -25.41 19.51
N LEU A 116 -34.04 -26.69 19.32
CA LEU A 116 -35.42 -27.17 19.28
C LEU A 116 -36.13 -27.04 20.63
N LEU A 117 -35.35 -27.13 21.71
CA LEU A 117 -35.82 -27.26 23.09
C LEU A 117 -35.35 -26.10 23.97
N ASP A 118 -35.05 -24.93 23.40
CA ASP A 118 -34.65 -23.77 24.19
C ASP A 118 -35.79 -23.38 25.17
N PRO A 119 -35.48 -23.08 26.46
CA PRO A 119 -34.16 -22.81 27.02
C PRO A 119 -33.43 -24.03 27.65
N LEU A 120 -33.87 -25.27 27.44
CA LEU A 120 -33.25 -26.44 28.08
C LEU A 120 -31.77 -26.61 27.66
N PRO A 121 -30.85 -26.89 28.59
CA PRO A 121 -29.43 -27.09 28.30
C PRO A 121 -29.17 -28.51 27.77
N LEU A 122 -29.93 -28.95 26.77
CA LEU A 122 -29.79 -30.26 26.17
C LEU A 122 -28.80 -30.22 25.01
N TYR A 123 -27.96 -31.23 24.92
CA TYR A 123 -26.93 -31.37 23.89
C TYR A 123 -27.08 -32.72 23.22
N TYR A 124 -27.07 -32.77 21.89
CA TYR A 124 -27.19 -33.99 21.12
C TYR A 124 -25.89 -34.34 20.42
N SER A 125 -25.70 -35.62 20.13
CA SER A 125 -24.58 -36.13 19.33
C SER A 125 -25.05 -37.23 18.39
N TYR A 126 -24.69 -37.10 17.11
CA TYR A 126 -24.80 -38.18 16.13
C TYR A 126 -23.62 -39.15 16.26
N GLU A 127 -22.43 -38.65 16.59
CA GLU A 127 -21.20 -39.45 16.71
C GLU A 127 -21.21 -40.39 17.93
N ALA A 128 -21.82 -39.98 19.04
CA ALA A 128 -22.00 -40.83 20.22
C ALA A 128 -22.87 -42.08 19.93
N CYS A 129 -23.66 -42.03 18.86
CA CYS A 129 -24.64 -43.03 18.47
C CYS A 129 -24.27 -43.86 17.25
N ALA A 130 -23.05 -43.68 16.74
CA ALA A 130 -22.65 -44.29 15.50
C ALA A 130 -21.95 -45.64 15.73
N GLN A 131 -22.50 -46.71 15.14
CA GLN A 131 -21.98 -48.08 15.22
C GLN A 131 -20.71 -48.26 14.37
N ASP A 132 -19.81 -49.16 14.78
CA ASP A 132 -18.45 -49.42 14.24
C ASP A 132 -18.35 -49.82 12.74
N ASP A 133 -19.41 -49.74 11.96
CA ASP A 133 -19.35 -50.02 10.52
C ASP A 133 -18.67 -48.89 9.72
N ASP A 134 -17.77 -49.26 8.81
CA ASP A 134 -17.02 -48.35 7.91
C ASP A 134 -17.95 -47.47 7.04
N LEU A 135 -19.12 -47.99 6.66
CA LEU A 135 -20.13 -47.21 5.90
C LEU A 135 -20.83 -46.16 6.77
N GLN A 136 -21.08 -46.50 8.04
CA GLN A 136 -21.60 -45.55 9.02
C GLN A 136 -20.52 -44.54 9.41
N ALA A 137 -19.23 -44.88 9.34
CA ALA A 137 -18.13 -43.94 9.53
C ALA A 137 -18.07 -42.82 8.47
N LEU A 138 -18.37 -43.14 7.21
CA LEU A 138 -18.52 -42.14 6.15
C LEU A 138 -19.77 -41.27 6.33
N LEU A 139 -20.85 -41.85 6.86
CA LEU A 139 -22.05 -41.10 7.28
C LEU A 139 -21.79 -40.26 8.54
N ARG A 140 -20.91 -40.69 9.48
CA ARG A 140 -20.46 -39.93 10.67
C ARG A 140 -19.85 -38.59 10.26
N ALA A 141 -18.88 -38.63 9.34
CA ALA A 141 -18.21 -37.43 8.85
C ALA A 141 -19.19 -36.49 8.11
N ARG A 142 -20.12 -37.04 7.33
CA ARG A 142 -21.04 -36.24 6.50
C ARG A 142 -22.25 -35.68 7.28
N ALA A 143 -22.77 -36.40 8.28
CA ALA A 143 -23.95 -36.01 9.05
C ALA A 143 -23.62 -35.08 10.22
N ALA A 144 -22.47 -35.26 10.89
CA ALA A 144 -22.03 -34.41 12.01
C ALA A 144 -21.58 -33.00 11.55
N GLU A 145 -21.14 -32.88 10.30
CA GLU A 145 -20.52 -31.67 9.78
C GLU A 145 -21.48 -30.80 8.94
N GLU A 146 -22.53 -31.36 8.30
CA GLU A 146 -23.21 -30.60 7.23
C GLU A 146 -24.72 -30.69 7.13
N GLN A 147 -25.49 -31.43 7.94
CA GLN A 147 -26.90 -31.69 7.54
C GLN A 147 -27.98 -31.10 8.46
N TRP A 148 -27.93 -31.24 9.78
CA TRP A 148 -28.90 -30.54 10.66
C TRP A 148 -28.48 -29.09 10.93
N VAL A 149 -27.17 -28.84 11.04
CA VAL A 149 -26.61 -27.51 11.30
C VAL A 149 -26.74 -26.61 10.07
N SER A 150 -26.28 -27.07 8.90
CA SER A 150 -26.47 -26.29 7.67
C SER A 150 -27.95 -26.09 7.37
N PHE A 151 -28.79 -27.10 7.61
CA PHE A 151 -30.23 -26.97 7.43
C PHE A 151 -30.80 -25.91 8.36
N THR A 152 -30.50 -25.94 9.66
CA THR A 152 -30.95 -24.89 10.61
C THR A 152 -30.45 -23.50 10.21
N VAL A 153 -29.22 -23.42 9.71
CA VAL A 153 -28.59 -22.15 9.27
C VAL A 153 -29.19 -21.63 7.95
N LEU A 154 -29.58 -22.52 7.03
CA LEU A 154 -30.05 -22.18 5.68
C LEU A 154 -31.57 -22.13 5.54
N THR A 155 -32.32 -22.79 6.42
CA THR A 155 -33.79 -22.81 6.43
C THR A 155 -34.40 -21.41 6.42
N PRO A 156 -33.86 -20.39 7.15
CA PRO A 156 -34.39 -19.04 7.08
C PRO A 156 -34.40 -18.45 5.66
N LEU A 157 -33.51 -18.91 4.78
CA LEU A 157 -33.39 -18.41 3.41
C LEU A 157 -34.26 -19.20 2.41
N ALA A 158 -34.80 -20.35 2.79
CA ALA A 158 -35.53 -21.24 1.89
C ALA A 158 -36.83 -20.59 1.36
N GLY A 159 -36.98 -20.53 0.03
CA GLY A 159 -38.15 -19.97 -0.65
C GLY A 159 -38.28 -18.44 -0.52
N VAL A 160 -37.24 -17.75 -0.05
CA VAL A 160 -37.27 -16.30 0.16
C VAL A 160 -37.00 -15.56 -1.15
N ALA A 161 -37.81 -14.53 -1.42
CA ALA A 161 -37.55 -13.52 -2.42
C ALA A 161 -36.95 -12.29 -1.74
N LEU A 162 -35.64 -12.11 -1.89
CA LEU A 162 -34.87 -11.08 -1.21
C LEU A 162 -35.01 -9.73 -1.92
N THR A 163 -35.12 -8.66 -1.16
CA THR A 163 -34.98 -7.29 -1.64
C THR A 163 -33.55 -6.82 -1.41
N VAL A 164 -32.79 -6.61 -2.48
CA VAL A 164 -31.36 -6.33 -2.41
C VAL A 164 -31.11 -4.90 -2.91
N GLY A 165 -30.58 -4.04 -2.04
CA GLY A 165 -30.36 -2.64 -2.39
C GLY A 165 -28.89 -2.30 -2.55
N PHE A 166 -28.59 -1.35 -3.43
CA PHE A 166 -27.22 -0.86 -3.64
C PHE A 166 -27.06 0.60 -3.21
N ALA A 167 -25.96 0.88 -2.51
CA ALA A 167 -25.71 2.17 -1.86
C ALA A 167 -25.68 3.36 -2.84
N ALA A 168 -25.04 3.18 -3.99
CA ALA A 168 -24.83 4.23 -5.00
C ALA A 168 -24.53 3.60 -6.36
N LEU A 169 -24.37 4.38 -7.43
CA LEU A 169 -23.73 3.90 -8.67
C LEU A 169 -22.21 4.03 -8.52
N SER A 170 -21.52 2.89 -8.34
CA SER A 170 -20.08 2.81 -8.06
C SER A 170 -19.39 1.80 -8.99
N PRO A 171 -19.07 2.17 -10.24
CA PRO A 171 -18.34 1.29 -11.16
C PRO A 171 -16.90 1.02 -10.71
N PRO A 172 -16.36 -0.22 -10.88
CA PRO A 172 -17.00 -1.41 -11.48
C PRO A 172 -17.75 -2.30 -10.46
N SER A 173 -17.85 -1.91 -9.19
CA SER A 173 -18.45 -2.72 -8.13
C SER A 173 -19.94 -2.98 -8.34
N HIS A 174 -20.73 -1.93 -8.57
CA HIS A 174 -22.16 -2.02 -8.88
C HIS A 174 -22.59 -0.75 -9.59
N PHE A 175 -23.17 -0.89 -10.79
CA PHE A 175 -23.53 0.23 -11.64
C PHE A 175 -24.71 -0.12 -12.54
N LYS A 176 -25.23 0.90 -13.22
CA LYS A 176 -26.27 0.79 -14.24
C LYS A 176 -25.76 1.44 -15.53
N ARG A 177 -26.34 1.03 -16.65
CA ARG A 177 -26.09 1.66 -17.97
C ARG A 177 -27.24 2.57 -18.35
N ASP A 178 -26.92 3.62 -19.10
CA ASP A 178 -27.94 4.46 -19.73
C ASP A 178 -28.53 3.77 -20.99
N GLU A 179 -29.52 4.41 -21.61
CA GLU A 179 -30.16 3.95 -22.85
C GLU A 179 -29.17 3.75 -24.02
N ARG A 180 -27.98 4.35 -23.94
CA ARG A 180 -26.91 4.25 -24.95
C ARG A 180 -25.88 3.17 -24.61
N GLY A 181 -26.07 2.44 -23.51
CA GLY A 181 -25.16 1.41 -23.02
C GLY A 181 -23.93 1.93 -22.26
N ALA A 182 -23.86 3.24 -22.00
CA ALA A 182 -22.75 3.85 -21.28
C ALA A 182 -22.89 3.64 -19.77
N VAL A 183 -21.77 3.35 -19.10
CA VAL A 183 -21.72 3.17 -17.65
C VAL A 183 -21.98 4.49 -16.96
N VAL A 184 -22.96 4.51 -16.06
CA VAL A 184 -23.33 5.71 -15.30
C VAL A 184 -22.52 5.77 -14.00
N ALA A 185 -21.90 6.91 -13.75
CA ALA A 185 -21.11 7.18 -12.55
C ALA A 185 -21.53 8.52 -11.91
N THR A 186 -21.02 8.80 -10.71
CA THR A 186 -21.22 10.07 -9.99
C THR A 186 -20.89 11.26 -10.89
N GLY A 187 -21.80 12.23 -10.98
CA GLY A 187 -21.68 13.41 -11.84
C GLY A 187 -22.45 13.34 -13.17
N HIS A 188 -23.06 12.20 -13.50
CA HIS A 188 -23.93 12.09 -14.67
C HIS A 188 -25.23 12.94 -14.50
N PRO A 189 -25.70 13.68 -15.52
CA PRO A 189 -26.87 14.56 -15.39
C PRO A 189 -28.15 13.83 -14.95
N ARG A 190 -28.32 12.59 -15.38
CA ARG A 190 -29.47 11.72 -15.02
C ARG A 190 -29.16 10.71 -13.92
N TYR A 191 -28.13 10.97 -13.09
CA TYR A 191 -27.67 10.03 -12.06
C TYR A 191 -28.80 9.55 -11.15
N GLU A 192 -29.57 10.47 -10.56
CA GLU A 192 -30.62 10.14 -9.60
C GLU A 192 -31.82 9.43 -10.24
N GLU A 193 -32.15 9.77 -11.49
CA GLU A 193 -33.21 9.09 -12.24
C GLU A 193 -32.84 7.63 -12.49
N ILE A 194 -31.64 7.38 -13.03
CA ILE A 194 -31.18 6.03 -13.37
C ILE A 194 -30.94 5.19 -12.12
N TYR A 195 -30.39 5.80 -11.06
CA TYR A 195 -30.18 5.11 -9.79
C TYR A 195 -31.48 4.56 -9.22
N LYS A 196 -32.56 5.34 -9.25
CA LYS A 196 -33.88 5.00 -8.69
C LYS A 196 -34.79 4.18 -9.63
N ASP A 197 -34.36 3.94 -10.86
CA ASP A 197 -35.15 3.19 -11.83
C ASP A 197 -34.88 1.68 -11.73
N ASP A 198 -35.78 0.94 -11.09
CA ASP A 198 -35.68 -0.52 -10.93
C ASP A 198 -35.90 -1.30 -12.23
N SER A 199 -36.37 -0.66 -13.31
CA SER A 199 -36.46 -1.30 -14.63
C SER A 199 -35.11 -1.50 -15.30
N ILE A 200 -34.09 -0.74 -14.87
CA ILE A 200 -32.73 -0.82 -15.39
C ILE A 200 -31.95 -1.84 -14.55
N PRO A 201 -31.40 -2.90 -15.17
CA PRO A 201 -30.67 -3.93 -14.45
C PRO A 201 -29.37 -3.40 -13.84
N TRP A 202 -29.06 -3.90 -12.65
CA TRP A 202 -27.77 -3.69 -12.00
C TRP A 202 -26.71 -4.63 -12.60
N GLU A 203 -25.52 -4.10 -12.82
CA GLU A 203 -24.34 -4.81 -13.32
C GLU A 203 -23.12 -4.56 -12.41
N GLY A 204 -22.13 -5.44 -12.45
CA GLY A 204 -20.83 -5.26 -11.78
C GLY A 204 -20.48 -6.36 -10.79
N ILE A 205 -19.27 -6.24 -10.25
CA ILE A 205 -18.60 -7.27 -9.45
C ILE A 205 -19.46 -7.74 -8.27
N SER A 206 -20.02 -6.82 -7.50
CA SER A 206 -20.83 -7.14 -6.32
C SER A 206 -22.18 -7.74 -6.67
N VAL A 207 -22.75 -7.40 -7.83
CA VAL A 207 -23.99 -7.98 -8.36
C VAL A 207 -23.74 -9.44 -8.78
N GLU A 208 -22.65 -9.67 -9.54
CA GLU A 208 -22.26 -10.99 -10.02
C GLU A 208 -21.87 -11.93 -8.86
N TYR A 209 -21.08 -11.43 -7.91
CA TYR A 209 -20.70 -12.20 -6.73
C TYR A 209 -21.90 -12.55 -5.85
N PHE A 210 -22.83 -11.61 -5.64
CA PHE A 210 -24.06 -11.91 -4.91
C PHE A 210 -24.95 -12.90 -5.68
N GLY A 211 -25.01 -12.79 -7.01
CA GLY A 211 -25.65 -13.79 -7.86
C GLY A 211 -25.05 -15.19 -7.71
N ALA A 212 -23.73 -15.30 -7.55
CA ALA A 212 -23.06 -16.57 -7.28
C ALA A 212 -23.45 -17.15 -5.91
N LEU A 213 -23.63 -16.31 -4.88
CA LEU A 213 -24.15 -16.75 -3.57
C LEU A 213 -25.56 -17.32 -3.70
N LEU A 214 -26.44 -16.69 -4.48
CA LEU A 214 -27.79 -17.18 -4.72
C LEU A 214 -27.80 -18.47 -5.57
N ALA A 215 -26.90 -18.58 -6.54
CA ALA A 215 -26.73 -19.80 -7.32
C ALA A 215 -26.27 -20.97 -6.41
N GLU A 216 -25.39 -20.71 -5.46
CA GLU A 216 -24.97 -21.70 -4.45
C GLU A 216 -26.12 -22.08 -3.52
N ALA A 217 -26.91 -21.11 -3.06
CA ALA A 217 -28.12 -21.37 -2.29
C ALA A 217 -29.11 -22.27 -3.06
N ASN A 218 -29.29 -22.01 -4.35
CA ASN A 218 -30.17 -22.81 -5.21
C ASN A 218 -29.61 -24.20 -5.52
N ARG A 219 -28.29 -24.35 -5.64
CA ARG A 219 -27.61 -25.65 -5.73
C ARG A 219 -27.89 -26.50 -4.49
N LEU A 220 -28.03 -25.87 -3.32
CA LEU A 220 -28.39 -26.51 -2.06
C LEU A 220 -29.91 -26.73 -1.89
N GLY A 221 -30.73 -26.39 -2.90
CA GLY A 221 -32.17 -26.65 -2.91
C GLY A 221 -33.02 -25.57 -2.22
N LEU A 222 -32.49 -24.38 -1.97
CA LEU A 222 -33.18 -23.33 -1.20
C LEU A 222 -34.18 -22.49 -2.02
N ASN A 223 -34.16 -22.56 -3.36
CA ASN A 223 -35.08 -21.82 -4.24
C ASN A 223 -35.22 -20.32 -3.88
N VAL A 224 -34.10 -19.62 -3.81
CA VAL A 224 -33.96 -18.20 -3.45
C VAL A 224 -33.92 -17.35 -4.71
N SER A 225 -34.60 -16.21 -4.68
CA SER A 225 -34.52 -15.19 -5.72
C SER A 225 -34.20 -13.83 -5.11
N ALA A 226 -33.70 -12.89 -5.92
CA ALA A 226 -33.43 -11.52 -5.50
C ALA A 226 -34.03 -10.52 -6.47
N ALA A 227 -34.70 -9.51 -5.91
CA ALA A 227 -35.11 -8.30 -6.60
C ALA A 227 -34.13 -7.17 -6.23
N HIS A 228 -33.44 -6.63 -7.24
CA HIS A 228 -32.48 -5.55 -7.04
C HIS A 228 -33.19 -4.19 -7.01
N THR A 229 -32.83 -3.33 -6.07
CA THR A 229 -33.38 -1.98 -5.90
C THR A 229 -32.32 -1.01 -5.35
N TYR A 230 -32.75 0.13 -4.83
CA TYR A 230 -31.92 1.21 -4.32
C TYR A 230 -32.22 1.53 -2.85
N VAL A 231 -31.38 2.38 -2.24
CA VAL A 231 -31.52 2.81 -0.85
C VAL A 231 -32.59 3.90 -0.73
N SER A 232 -33.41 3.78 0.31
CA SER A 232 -34.52 4.68 0.62
C SER A 232 -34.06 6.14 0.76
N GLY A 233 -34.90 7.05 0.27
CA GLY A 233 -34.68 8.49 0.47
C GLY A 233 -34.76 8.91 1.95
N GLY A 234 -35.33 8.08 2.82
CA GLY A 234 -35.33 8.30 4.26
C GLY A 234 -33.94 8.10 4.86
N ALA A 235 -33.31 6.96 4.60
CA ALA A 235 -31.96 6.67 5.08
C ALA A 235 -30.92 7.61 4.47
N ARG A 236 -31.01 7.92 3.16
CA ARG A 236 -30.13 8.90 2.48
C ARG A 236 -30.24 10.33 3.03
N ARG A 237 -31.34 10.68 3.71
CA ARG A 237 -31.49 11.97 4.41
C ARG A 237 -30.93 11.91 5.83
N ARG A 238 -31.03 10.77 6.52
CA ARG A 238 -30.50 10.58 7.88
C ARG A 238 -28.98 10.43 7.89
N HIS A 239 -28.43 9.83 6.85
CA HIS A 239 -27.00 9.56 6.72
C HIS A 239 -26.45 10.20 5.45
N ALA A 240 -25.47 11.09 5.60
CA ALA A 240 -24.81 11.76 4.48
C ALA A 240 -24.05 10.77 3.58
N ASN A 241 -23.53 9.68 4.15
CA ASN A 241 -22.83 8.64 3.40
C ASN A 241 -23.82 7.57 2.89
N PRO A 242 -23.92 7.35 1.57
CA PRO A 242 -24.88 6.40 0.98
C PRO A 242 -24.70 4.94 1.43
N TRP A 243 -23.47 4.52 1.73
CA TRP A 243 -23.20 3.17 2.22
C TRP A 243 -23.71 2.97 3.64
N THR A 244 -23.61 3.99 4.51
CA THR A 244 -24.20 3.92 5.85
C THR A 244 -25.73 3.94 5.78
N ALA A 245 -26.31 4.69 4.83
CA ALA A 245 -27.75 4.64 4.56
C ALA A 245 -28.22 3.24 4.12
N ALA A 246 -27.43 2.53 3.31
CA ALA A 246 -27.75 1.16 2.90
C ALA A 246 -27.80 0.18 4.08
N VAL A 247 -26.85 0.30 5.03
CA VAL A 247 -26.82 -0.51 6.25
C VAL A 247 -28.04 -0.23 7.14
N ASP A 248 -28.41 1.05 7.27
CA ASP A 248 -29.58 1.48 8.05
C ASP A 248 -30.90 0.94 7.45
N ASP A 249 -31.03 0.90 6.13
CA ASP A 249 -32.20 0.28 5.47
C ASP A 249 -32.27 -1.24 5.68
N VAL A 250 -31.14 -1.94 5.73
CA VAL A 250 -31.08 -3.37 6.09
C VAL A 250 -31.52 -3.56 7.55
N GLY A 251 -31.02 -2.73 8.47
CA GLY A 251 -31.42 -2.74 9.88
C GLY A 251 -32.89 -2.42 10.09
N ALA A 252 -33.46 -1.54 9.27
CA ALA A 252 -34.88 -1.18 9.26
C ALA A 252 -35.78 -2.26 8.61
N GLY A 253 -35.20 -3.28 7.98
CA GLY A 253 -35.94 -4.33 7.27
C GLY A 253 -36.59 -3.87 5.95
N LEU A 254 -36.15 -2.73 5.40
CA LEU A 254 -36.53 -2.26 4.06
C LEU A 254 -35.76 -2.99 2.97
N LEU A 255 -34.53 -3.40 3.28
CA LEU A 255 -33.68 -4.26 2.45
C LEU A 255 -33.35 -5.54 3.22
N ASP A 256 -33.20 -6.66 2.51
CA ASP A 256 -32.75 -7.93 3.08
C ASP A 256 -31.24 -8.07 3.03
N ALA A 257 -30.61 -7.45 2.03
CA ALA A 257 -29.16 -7.41 1.87
C ALA A 257 -28.74 -6.15 1.10
N SER A 258 -27.51 -5.71 1.32
CA SER A 258 -26.88 -4.67 0.50
C SER A 258 -25.44 -5.03 0.14
N PRO A 259 -25.19 -5.80 -0.93
CA PRO A 259 -23.85 -6.16 -1.38
C PRO A 259 -23.08 -4.94 -1.92
N GLY A 260 -21.76 -4.95 -1.71
CA GLY A 260 -20.86 -3.89 -2.15
C GLY A 260 -19.62 -3.79 -1.25
N ASN A 261 -18.87 -2.72 -1.45
CA ASN A 261 -17.65 -2.43 -0.70
C ASN A 261 -17.99 -1.78 0.66
N LEU A 262 -18.54 -2.55 1.59
CA LEU A 262 -18.92 -2.07 2.93
C LEU A 262 -18.01 -2.61 4.03
N TRP A 263 -17.46 -1.69 4.82
CA TRP A 263 -16.72 -1.99 6.05
C TRP A 263 -17.67 -2.14 7.26
N PRO A 264 -17.54 -3.20 8.07
CA PRO A 264 -18.32 -3.43 9.29
C PRO A 264 -17.75 -2.59 10.45
N THR A 265 -17.91 -1.28 10.38
CA THR A 265 -17.41 -0.37 11.42
C THR A 265 -18.30 -0.39 12.67
N PRO A 266 -17.79 0.02 13.85
CA PRO A 266 -18.58 0.03 15.09
C PRO A 266 -19.89 0.83 15.00
N GLU A 267 -19.93 1.85 14.15
CA GLU A 267 -21.13 2.65 13.90
C GLU A 267 -22.16 1.88 13.08
N ARG A 268 -21.72 1.14 12.05
CA ARG A 268 -22.59 0.33 11.18
C ARG A 268 -23.07 -0.94 11.87
N LEU A 269 -22.25 -1.55 12.71
CA LEU A 269 -22.61 -2.72 13.52
C LEU A 269 -23.71 -2.41 14.54
N LYS A 270 -23.95 -1.14 14.90
CA LYS A 270 -25.10 -0.73 15.71
C LYS A 270 -26.41 -0.66 14.92
N LEU A 271 -26.34 -0.59 13.58
CA LEU A 271 -27.49 -0.43 12.70
C LEU A 271 -27.97 -1.78 12.17
N ALA A 272 -27.05 -2.60 11.64
CA ALA A 272 -27.37 -3.90 11.08
C ALA A 272 -26.19 -4.88 11.26
N PRO A 273 -26.47 -6.19 11.29
CA PRO A 273 -25.44 -7.20 11.33
C PRO A 273 -24.82 -7.41 9.94
N PHE A 274 -23.60 -7.94 9.93
CA PHE A 274 -22.83 -8.23 8.73
C PHE A 274 -22.55 -9.73 8.63
N THR A 275 -22.38 -10.22 7.41
CA THR A 275 -21.89 -11.57 7.14
C THR A 275 -20.44 -11.75 7.61
N LEU A 276 -19.93 -12.99 7.52
CA LEU A 276 -18.49 -13.21 7.48
C LEU A 276 -17.83 -12.33 6.39
N PRO A 277 -16.63 -11.81 6.67
CA PRO A 277 -15.88 -11.04 5.69
C PRO A 277 -15.48 -11.92 4.52
N PHE A 278 -15.61 -11.38 3.30
CA PHE A 278 -15.31 -12.09 2.06
C PHE A 278 -14.05 -11.58 1.36
N LYS A 279 -13.50 -10.45 1.81
CA LYS A 279 -12.30 -9.83 1.25
C LYS A 279 -11.68 -8.85 2.23
N ASP A 280 -10.35 -8.77 2.25
CA ASP A 280 -9.62 -7.75 3.01
C ASP A 280 -9.54 -6.42 2.24
N SER A 281 -9.63 -5.32 2.99
CA SER A 281 -9.50 -3.93 2.52
C SER A 281 -8.29 -3.31 3.21
N GLU A 282 -7.24 -3.12 2.44
CA GLU A 282 -6.00 -2.54 2.92
C GLU A 282 -5.98 -1.04 2.63
N PHE A 283 -5.81 -0.22 3.67
CA PHE A 283 -5.68 1.21 3.52
C PHE A 283 -4.22 1.61 3.42
N TRP A 284 -3.89 2.31 2.35
CA TRP A 284 -2.53 2.73 2.02
C TRP A 284 -2.33 4.20 2.38
N LEU A 285 -1.16 4.52 2.95
CA LEU A 285 -0.74 5.88 3.15
C LEU A 285 -0.25 6.46 1.83
N LEU A 286 -0.90 7.52 1.39
CA LEU A 286 -0.57 8.24 0.16
C LEU A 286 0.00 9.61 0.53
N VAL A 287 1.16 9.92 -0.04
CA VAL A 287 1.89 11.17 0.16
C VAL A 287 2.13 11.86 -1.18
N PRO A 288 2.35 13.19 -1.22
CA PRO A 288 2.65 13.87 -2.47
C PRO A 288 3.88 13.25 -3.13
N ARG A 289 3.82 13.04 -4.44
CA ARG A 289 5.04 12.88 -5.22
C ARG A 289 5.81 14.18 -5.12
N PRO A 290 7.13 14.14 -4.89
CA PRO A 290 7.93 15.35 -4.98
C PRO A 290 7.72 15.92 -6.38
N ALA A 291 7.35 17.20 -6.45
CA ALA A 291 7.58 17.94 -7.67
C ALA A 291 9.05 17.74 -8.01
N SER A 292 9.37 17.37 -9.25
CA SER A 292 10.76 17.46 -9.69
C SER A 292 11.20 18.88 -9.36
N GLU A 293 12.23 19.01 -8.51
CA GLU A 293 12.81 20.26 -8.00
C GLU A 293 13.46 21.09 -9.14
N SER A 294 12.79 21.21 -10.28
CA SER A 294 13.29 21.91 -11.46
C SER A 294 12.84 23.37 -11.52
N SER A 295 11.87 23.82 -10.71
CA SER A 295 11.19 25.10 -10.94
C SER A 295 11.21 26.16 -9.82
N SER A 296 11.76 25.90 -8.62
CA SER A 296 11.71 26.90 -7.52
C SER A 296 13.00 27.10 -6.71
N GLU A 297 14.07 26.40 -7.02
CA GLU A 297 15.39 26.64 -6.42
C GLU A 297 16.07 27.87 -7.09
N PRO A 298 16.69 28.79 -6.34
CA PRO A 298 17.41 29.92 -6.92
C PRO A 298 18.49 29.42 -7.88
N ALA A 299 18.66 30.06 -9.05
CA ALA A 299 19.58 29.62 -10.10
C ALA A 299 21.01 29.29 -9.62
N PHE A 300 21.45 29.89 -8.50
CA PHE A 300 22.74 29.64 -7.88
C PHE A 300 22.86 28.28 -7.16
N SER A 301 21.80 27.75 -6.54
CA SER A 301 21.85 26.43 -5.89
C SER A 301 21.91 25.32 -6.94
N GLN A 302 21.18 25.48 -8.05
CA GLN A 302 21.29 24.61 -9.24
C GLN A 302 22.69 24.67 -9.87
N LEU A 303 23.33 25.86 -9.89
CA LEU A 303 24.71 26.06 -10.38
C LEU A 303 25.77 25.35 -9.50
N SER A 304 25.46 25.04 -8.25
CA SER A 304 26.44 24.54 -7.29
C SER A 304 26.52 23.01 -7.20
N ARG A 305 25.60 22.27 -7.85
CA ARG A 305 25.52 20.80 -7.73
C ARG A 305 26.81 20.08 -8.10
N CYS A 306 27.53 20.56 -9.12
CA CYS A 306 28.84 20.02 -9.49
C CYS A 306 29.94 20.27 -8.45
N PHE A 307 29.81 21.27 -7.57
CA PHE A 307 30.82 21.62 -6.57
C PHE A 307 30.53 21.04 -5.17
N LEU A 308 29.34 20.47 -4.96
CA LEU A 308 28.91 19.80 -3.72
C LEU A 308 29.78 18.62 -3.26
N PRO A 309 30.47 17.84 -4.13
CA PRO A 309 31.28 16.71 -3.65
C PRO A 309 32.38 17.10 -2.67
N PHE A 310 32.82 18.37 -2.64
CA PHE A 310 33.80 18.87 -1.68
C PHE A 310 33.28 20.11 -0.96
N THR A 311 33.60 20.22 0.34
CA THR A 311 33.29 21.43 1.11
C THR A 311 34.15 22.61 0.64
N GLY A 312 33.66 23.85 0.81
CA GLY A 312 34.43 25.04 0.44
C GLY A 312 35.79 25.13 1.14
N ALA A 313 35.89 24.62 2.38
CA ALA A 313 37.16 24.53 3.11
C ALA A 313 38.16 23.58 2.42
N LEU A 314 37.69 22.45 1.89
CA LEU A 314 38.53 21.49 1.16
C LEU A 314 38.99 22.06 -0.18
N TRP A 315 38.12 22.75 -0.91
CA TRP A 315 38.50 23.50 -2.11
C TRP A 315 39.60 24.53 -1.82
N GLY A 316 39.46 25.28 -0.72
CA GLY A 316 40.50 26.21 -0.25
C GLY A 316 41.82 25.51 0.07
N ALA A 317 41.77 24.33 0.70
CA ALA A 317 42.95 23.53 1.01
C ALA A 317 43.63 22.98 -0.27
N ILE A 318 42.87 22.52 -1.27
CA ILE A 318 43.39 22.05 -2.56
C ILE A 318 44.06 23.21 -3.31
N PHE A 319 43.43 24.38 -3.34
CA PHE A 319 44.02 25.58 -3.94
C PHE A 319 45.32 25.99 -3.23
N GLY A 320 45.31 25.97 -1.89
CA GLY A 320 46.50 26.22 -1.08
C GLY A 320 47.63 25.22 -1.36
N ALA A 321 47.32 23.93 -1.43
CA ALA A 321 48.29 22.88 -1.77
C ALA A 321 48.88 23.09 -3.16
N THR A 322 48.05 23.42 -4.15
CA THR A 322 48.48 23.70 -5.54
C THR A 322 49.43 24.90 -5.59
N LEU A 323 49.12 25.97 -4.86
CA LEU A 323 49.98 27.14 -4.76
C LEU A 323 51.31 26.82 -4.05
N CYS A 324 51.27 26.01 -2.99
CA CYS A 324 52.47 25.53 -2.30
C CYS A 324 53.38 24.69 -3.22
N VAL A 325 52.82 23.77 -4.02
CA VAL A 325 53.60 22.99 -4.98
C VAL A 325 54.16 23.87 -6.10
N GLY A 326 53.38 24.83 -6.60
CA GLY A 326 53.87 25.82 -7.56
C GLY A 326 55.03 26.68 -7.03
N LEU A 327 54.96 27.07 -5.75
CA LEU A 327 56.05 27.78 -5.05
C LEU A 327 57.30 26.92 -4.92
N LEU A 328 57.14 25.64 -4.54
CA LEU A 328 58.25 24.70 -4.41
C LEU A 328 58.88 24.39 -5.77
N HIS A 329 58.08 24.28 -6.83
CA HIS A 329 58.57 24.11 -8.19
C HIS A 329 59.42 25.30 -8.63
N ALA A 330 58.92 26.53 -8.44
CA ALA A 330 59.67 27.74 -8.73
C ALA A 330 60.97 27.82 -7.90
N TYR A 331 60.94 27.40 -6.64
CA TYR A 331 62.11 27.34 -5.77
C TYR A 331 63.17 26.35 -6.28
N PHE A 332 62.78 25.15 -6.72
CA PHE A 332 63.70 24.16 -7.28
C PHE A 332 64.22 24.58 -8.66
N ALA A 333 63.38 25.19 -9.50
CA ALA A 333 63.79 25.71 -10.82
C ALA A 333 64.83 26.83 -10.68
N MET A 334 64.62 27.80 -9.77
CA MET A 334 65.57 28.90 -9.53
C MET A 334 66.91 28.45 -8.93
N ARG A 335 66.93 27.32 -8.21
CA ARG A 335 68.14 26.87 -7.50
C ARG A 335 69.07 26.00 -8.36
N PHE A 336 68.57 25.46 -9.46
CA PHE A 336 69.29 24.48 -10.29
C PHE A 336 69.41 24.86 -11.77
N GLU A 337 69.19 26.13 -12.16
CA GLU A 337 69.63 26.59 -13.48
C GLU A 337 71.13 26.35 -13.67
N PRO A 338 71.56 25.56 -14.68
CA PRO A 338 72.97 25.45 -15.02
C PRO A 338 73.38 26.72 -15.75
N HIS A 339 73.76 27.76 -15.01
CA HIS A 339 74.54 28.84 -15.61
C HIS A 339 75.95 28.31 -15.89
N GLY A 340 76.24 28.10 -17.17
CA GLY A 340 77.61 28.01 -17.64
C GLY A 340 78.38 29.25 -17.20
N GLY A 341 79.42 29.03 -16.39
CA GLY A 341 80.49 29.99 -16.11
C GLY A 341 80.28 30.89 -14.89
N GLY A 342 81.09 30.66 -13.84
CA GLY A 342 81.53 31.75 -12.94
C GLY A 342 81.25 31.58 -11.45
N VAL A 343 82.22 30.96 -10.75
CA VAL A 343 82.68 31.24 -9.38
C VAL A 343 81.64 31.34 -8.23
N MET A 344 81.80 30.41 -7.30
CA MET A 344 81.30 30.31 -5.93
C MET A 344 81.07 31.66 -5.21
N GLY A 345 79.79 32.02 -5.02
CA GLY A 345 79.34 33.17 -4.23
C GLY A 345 78.56 32.73 -2.98
N THR A 346 79.03 33.17 -1.82
CA THR A 346 78.60 32.79 -0.46
C THR A 346 77.09 32.97 -0.13
N ALA A 347 76.68 32.32 0.96
CA ALA A 347 75.33 32.32 1.57
C ALA A 347 74.72 33.71 1.89
N SER A 348 75.51 34.79 1.79
CA SER A 348 75.06 36.18 1.97
C SER A 348 74.20 36.71 0.81
N SER A 349 74.31 36.10 -0.37
CA SER A 349 73.54 36.44 -1.59
C SER A 349 72.05 36.07 -1.49
N PHE A 350 71.73 35.06 -0.67
CA PHE A 350 70.38 34.53 -0.47
C PHE A 350 69.47 35.51 0.29
N ARG A 351 70.00 36.15 1.34
CA ARG A 351 69.23 37.05 2.21
C ARG A 351 68.83 38.36 1.53
N ARG A 352 69.69 38.91 0.65
CA ARG A 352 69.39 40.14 -0.13
C ARG A 352 68.40 39.88 -1.27
N ARG A 353 68.42 38.70 -1.90
CA ARG A 353 67.49 38.35 -2.98
C ARG A 353 66.10 38.01 -2.43
N TRP A 354 66.01 37.34 -1.27
CA TRP A 354 64.74 37.04 -0.59
C TRP A 354 64.06 38.29 0.01
N SER A 355 64.82 39.28 0.49
CA SER A 355 64.25 40.55 0.99
C SER A 355 63.63 41.42 -0.11
N THR A 356 64.03 41.23 -1.36
CA THR A 356 63.46 41.93 -2.52
C THR A 356 62.17 41.25 -2.99
N VAL A 357 62.08 39.92 -2.86
CA VAL A 357 60.87 39.13 -3.18
C VAL A 357 59.66 39.54 -2.33
N LEU A 358 59.88 39.93 -1.07
CA LEU A 358 58.80 40.38 -0.17
C LEU A 358 58.47 41.89 -0.30
N ARG A 359 59.25 42.70 -1.04
CA ARG A 359 59.07 44.17 -1.07
C ARG A 359 58.63 44.78 -2.40
N THR A 360 58.61 44.03 -3.50
CA THR A 360 58.16 44.59 -4.79
C THR A 360 56.91 43.91 -5.30
N SER A 361 55.81 44.20 -4.62
CA SER A 361 54.47 44.09 -5.18
C SER A 361 54.23 45.39 -5.97
N TRP A 362 53.92 45.26 -7.26
CA TRP A 362 53.39 46.33 -8.12
C TRP A 362 54.34 47.47 -8.53
N ARG A 363 55.24 47.20 -9.48
CA ARG A 363 55.55 48.18 -10.55
C ARG A 363 55.74 47.44 -11.86
N GLY A 364 54.83 47.71 -12.80
CA GLY A 364 54.79 47.11 -14.13
C GLY A 364 55.93 47.61 -15.01
N GLY A 365 56.44 46.70 -15.83
CA GLY A 365 57.44 46.93 -16.86
C GLY A 365 57.98 45.57 -17.28
N GLY A 366 57.75 45.19 -18.54
CA GLY A 366 58.11 43.89 -19.06
C GLY A 366 59.60 43.60 -18.97
N ASP A 367 59.92 42.51 -18.30
CA ASP A 367 61.14 41.72 -18.49
C ASP A 367 60.81 40.28 -18.06
N ASP A 368 61.03 39.32 -18.94
CA ASP A 368 60.78 37.88 -18.78
C ASP A 368 61.60 37.19 -17.65
N GLY A 369 62.23 37.98 -16.77
CA GLY A 369 63.06 37.54 -15.64
C GLY A 369 62.55 37.95 -14.26
N SER A 370 61.31 38.43 -14.10
CA SER A 370 60.77 38.76 -12.77
C SER A 370 60.42 37.50 -11.96
N SER A 371 60.77 37.48 -10.67
CA SER A 371 60.44 36.38 -9.75
C SER A 371 58.94 36.10 -9.67
N SER A 372 58.09 37.11 -9.92
CA SER A 372 56.64 36.94 -10.06
C SER A 372 56.26 36.09 -11.27
N GLY A 373 56.94 36.22 -12.41
CA GLY A 373 56.64 35.43 -13.61
C GLY A 373 56.87 33.94 -13.41
N GLN A 374 57.98 33.57 -12.77
CA GLN A 374 58.33 32.18 -12.47
C GLN A 374 57.41 31.53 -11.41
N LEU A 375 56.90 32.34 -10.48
CA LEU A 375 55.90 31.90 -9.50
C LEU A 375 54.56 31.60 -10.16
N TRP A 376 54.12 32.48 -11.06
CA TRP A 376 52.88 32.30 -11.82
C TRP A 376 52.95 31.09 -12.76
N THR A 377 54.08 30.86 -13.43
CA THR A 377 54.25 29.69 -14.30
C THR A 377 54.25 28.38 -13.51
N GLY A 378 54.92 28.33 -12.35
CA GLY A 378 54.90 27.15 -11.47
C GLY A 378 53.50 26.83 -10.92
N ALA A 379 52.76 27.83 -10.48
CA ALA A 379 51.38 27.66 -10.02
C ALA A 379 50.42 27.25 -11.16
N ALA A 380 50.57 27.84 -12.35
CA ALA A 380 49.78 27.48 -13.53
C ALA A 380 50.06 26.04 -13.98
N GLN A 381 51.32 25.59 -13.89
CA GLN A 381 51.70 24.22 -14.21
C GLN A 381 51.09 23.22 -13.22
N ALA A 382 51.23 23.47 -11.91
CA ALA A 382 50.63 22.60 -10.88
C ALA A 382 49.10 22.54 -11.04
N ALA A 383 48.45 23.67 -11.32
CA ALA A 383 47.01 23.70 -11.60
C ALA A 383 46.66 22.91 -12.88
N GLY A 384 47.46 23.03 -13.94
CA GLY A 384 47.27 22.28 -15.19
C GLY A 384 47.36 20.77 -15.00
N GLU A 385 48.31 20.30 -14.17
CA GLU A 385 48.49 18.87 -13.84
C GLU A 385 47.33 18.33 -12.97
N LEU A 386 46.81 19.15 -12.04
CA LEU A 386 45.63 18.78 -11.25
C LEU A 386 44.37 18.67 -12.12
N LEU A 387 44.21 19.55 -13.11
CA LEU A 387 43.06 19.58 -14.01
C LEU A 387 43.12 18.53 -15.12
N SER A 388 44.31 18.15 -15.57
CA SER A 388 44.50 17.11 -16.60
C SER A 388 44.44 15.69 -16.02
N GLY A 389 44.58 15.54 -14.70
CA GLY A 389 44.67 14.25 -14.02
C GLY A 389 45.96 13.49 -14.27
N GLY A 390 46.99 14.18 -14.76
CA GLY A 390 48.30 13.59 -15.06
C GLY A 390 49.44 14.59 -14.83
N VAL A 391 50.55 14.10 -14.28
CA VAL A 391 51.78 14.88 -14.12
C VAL A 391 52.62 14.75 -15.38
N GLY A 392 52.75 15.85 -16.14
CA GLY A 392 53.67 15.94 -17.27
C GLY A 392 55.10 16.07 -16.77
N LEU A 393 55.81 14.94 -16.66
CA LEU A 393 57.24 14.95 -16.33
C LEU A 393 58.06 15.31 -17.58
N ASP A 394 58.28 16.60 -17.81
CA ASP A 394 59.37 17.05 -18.67
C ASP A 394 60.69 16.74 -17.95
N VAL A 395 61.26 15.55 -18.22
CA VAL A 395 62.50 15.04 -17.58
C VAL A 395 63.67 16.02 -17.74
N GLU A 396 63.65 16.87 -18.77
CA GLU A 396 64.67 17.89 -19.04
C GLU A 396 64.55 19.15 -18.13
N ARG A 397 63.37 19.45 -17.58
CA ARG A 397 63.14 20.65 -16.73
C ARG A 397 63.24 20.35 -15.24
N VAL A 398 62.98 19.12 -14.80
CA VAL A 398 63.09 18.70 -13.40
C VAL A 398 64.45 18.03 -13.14
N GLY A 399 65.52 18.82 -13.19
CA GLY A 399 66.90 18.32 -13.11
C GLY A 399 67.33 17.78 -11.73
N SER A 400 66.60 18.06 -10.65
CA SER A 400 67.01 17.70 -9.28
C SER A 400 66.27 16.47 -8.71
N ALA A 401 66.99 15.63 -7.95
CA ALA A 401 66.39 14.48 -7.26
C ALA A 401 65.26 14.88 -6.31
N GLY A 402 65.36 16.05 -5.66
CA GLY A 402 64.31 16.61 -4.81
C GLY A 402 63.04 17.00 -5.58
N GLY A 403 63.18 17.56 -6.78
CA GLY A 403 62.05 17.84 -7.66
C GLY A 403 61.32 16.57 -8.10
N ARG A 404 62.05 15.50 -8.43
CA ARG A 404 61.43 14.21 -8.82
C ARG A 404 60.61 13.60 -7.68
N VAL A 405 61.10 13.65 -6.45
CA VAL A 405 60.35 13.17 -5.26
C VAL A 405 59.13 14.05 -5.00
N LEU A 406 59.25 15.37 -5.15
CA LEU A 406 58.11 16.30 -5.03
C LEU A 406 57.00 15.97 -6.04
N TYR A 407 57.35 15.77 -7.31
CA TYR A 407 56.38 15.45 -8.36
C TYR A 407 55.76 14.07 -8.24
N LEU A 408 56.49 13.09 -7.70
CA LEU A 408 55.94 11.78 -7.36
C LEU A 408 54.86 11.90 -6.27
N GLY A 409 55.12 12.71 -5.22
CA GLY A 409 54.14 13.01 -4.19
C GLY A 409 52.94 13.81 -4.72
N TRP A 410 53.20 14.79 -5.59
CA TRP A 410 52.15 15.58 -6.24
C TRP A 410 51.24 14.73 -7.12
N GLY A 411 51.81 13.82 -7.93
CA GLY A 411 51.02 12.90 -8.76
C GLY A 411 50.13 11.98 -7.94
N PHE A 412 50.62 11.45 -6.83
CA PHE A 412 49.79 10.66 -5.91
C PHE A 412 48.65 11.48 -5.29
N PHE A 413 48.93 12.73 -4.90
CA PHE A 413 47.90 13.64 -4.38
C PHE A 413 46.82 13.94 -5.43
N VAL A 414 47.19 14.26 -6.67
CA VAL A 414 46.25 14.50 -7.78
C VAL A 414 45.36 13.28 -8.00
N LEU A 415 45.93 12.07 -8.03
CA LEU A 415 45.17 10.83 -8.17
C LEU A 415 44.16 10.61 -7.04
N LEU A 416 44.55 10.90 -5.79
CA LEU A 416 43.65 10.82 -4.64
C LEU A 416 42.50 11.82 -4.74
N VAL A 417 42.77 13.07 -5.13
CA VAL A 417 41.75 14.12 -5.26
C VAL A 417 40.72 13.75 -6.32
N ILE A 418 41.15 13.34 -7.52
CA ILE A 418 40.25 12.99 -8.62
C ILE A 418 39.43 11.75 -8.27
N SER A 419 40.08 10.71 -7.72
CA SER A 419 39.38 9.47 -7.33
C SER A 419 38.37 9.70 -6.22
N SER A 420 38.69 10.55 -5.24
CA SER A 420 37.77 10.87 -4.14
C SER A 420 36.62 11.75 -4.63
N TYR A 421 36.88 12.66 -5.57
CA TYR A 421 35.85 13.49 -6.17
C TYR A 421 34.82 12.65 -6.94
N THR A 422 35.28 11.73 -7.80
CA THR A 422 34.39 10.86 -8.57
C THR A 422 33.63 9.87 -7.68
N ALA A 423 34.27 9.31 -6.65
CA ALA A 423 33.62 8.43 -5.69
C ALA A 423 32.55 9.15 -4.87
N ASN A 424 32.83 10.36 -4.38
CA ASN A 424 31.87 11.10 -3.57
C ASN A 424 30.69 11.63 -4.41
N LEU A 425 30.95 12.03 -5.66
CA LEU A 425 29.89 12.37 -6.61
C LEU A 425 28.97 11.17 -6.87
N ALA A 426 29.53 9.97 -7.10
CA ALA A 426 28.75 8.75 -7.32
C ALA A 426 27.91 8.36 -6.08
N ALA A 427 28.46 8.52 -4.88
CA ALA A 427 27.72 8.31 -3.63
C ALA A 427 26.57 9.32 -3.46
N PHE A 428 26.78 10.58 -3.83
CA PHE A 428 25.77 11.62 -3.75
C PHE A 428 24.60 11.36 -4.72
N LEU A 429 24.91 11.02 -5.98
CA LEU A 429 23.91 10.69 -7.01
C LEU A 429 23.09 9.44 -6.69
N THR A 430 23.62 8.53 -5.87
CA THR A 430 22.90 7.33 -5.44
C THR A 430 22.05 7.55 -4.18
N GLN A 431 22.37 8.54 -3.34
CA GLN A 431 21.59 8.87 -2.13
C GLN A 431 20.44 9.86 -2.38
N GLU A 432 20.59 10.82 -3.30
CA GLU A 432 19.51 11.79 -3.57
C GLU A 432 18.23 11.15 -4.13
N GLY A 433 18.35 9.97 -4.77
CA GLY A 433 17.18 9.20 -5.20
C GLY A 433 16.35 8.57 -4.06
N LEU A 434 16.86 8.54 -2.82
CA LEU A 434 16.25 7.79 -1.73
C LEU A 434 15.67 8.64 -0.58
N GLN A 435 16.11 9.89 -0.33
CA GLN A 435 15.87 10.48 1.00
C GLN A 435 15.48 11.96 1.15
N LYS A 436 15.12 12.71 0.10
CA LYS A 436 14.60 14.08 0.33
C LYS A 436 13.10 14.21 0.11
N GLY A 437 12.35 14.23 1.21
CA GLY A 437 11.19 15.12 1.34
C GLY A 437 9.82 14.53 1.67
N TYR A 438 9.65 13.20 1.79
CA TYR A 438 8.33 12.63 2.10
C TYR A 438 8.33 11.89 3.44
N PRO A 439 7.28 12.08 4.26
CA PRO A 439 7.08 11.24 5.42
C PRO A 439 6.67 9.84 4.96
N SER A 440 7.45 8.84 5.34
CA SER A 440 7.28 7.45 4.86
C SER A 440 6.37 6.62 5.76
N THR A 441 6.14 7.09 6.99
CA THR A 441 5.37 6.36 8.01
C THR A 441 4.39 7.29 8.72
N VAL A 442 3.32 6.69 9.26
CA VAL A 442 2.35 7.41 10.11
C VAL A 442 3.02 7.98 11.36
N GLU A 443 4.03 7.31 11.88
CA GLU A 443 4.75 7.75 13.08
C GLU A 443 5.57 9.02 12.82
N GLU A 444 6.17 9.14 11.64
CA GLU A 444 6.87 10.35 11.21
C GLU A 444 5.90 11.53 11.07
N LEU A 445 4.71 11.31 10.50
CA LEU A 445 3.63 12.30 10.44
C LEU A 445 3.18 12.72 11.83
N ARG A 446 3.09 11.77 12.78
CA ARG A 446 2.76 12.04 14.18
C ARG A 446 3.79 12.96 14.84
N GLN A 447 5.07 12.69 14.65
CA GLN A 447 6.16 13.47 15.25
C GLN A 447 6.23 14.89 14.71
N ASN A 448 5.96 15.05 13.41
CA ASN A 448 5.90 16.36 12.76
C ASN A 448 4.62 17.15 13.09
N GLY A 449 3.62 16.51 13.70
CA GLY A 449 2.31 17.12 13.98
C GLY A 449 1.46 17.33 12.72
N ASP A 450 1.74 16.57 11.66
CA ASP A 450 1.03 16.65 10.39
C ASP A 450 -0.37 16.02 10.47
N GLU A 451 -1.29 16.56 9.67
CA GLU A 451 -2.67 16.04 9.58
C GLU A 451 -2.80 14.99 8.47
N ILE A 452 -3.48 13.89 8.79
CA ILE A 452 -3.76 12.78 7.87
C ILE A 452 -5.25 12.76 7.56
N CYS A 453 -5.60 12.85 6.28
CA CYS A 453 -6.98 12.80 5.85
C CYS A 453 -7.42 11.35 5.64
N VAL A 454 -8.61 11.02 6.13
CA VAL A 454 -9.16 9.66 6.10
C VAL A 454 -10.67 9.71 5.91
N SER A 455 -11.26 8.64 5.38
CA SER A 455 -12.71 8.50 5.33
C SER A 455 -13.30 8.56 6.75
N GLU A 456 -14.35 9.37 6.95
CA GLU A 456 -15.06 9.53 8.22
C GLU A 456 -15.50 8.17 8.79
N VAL A 457 -15.87 7.25 7.90
CA VAL A 457 -16.33 5.90 8.25
C VAL A 457 -15.28 5.10 9.01
N VAL A 458 -13.99 5.28 8.71
CA VAL A 458 -12.89 4.57 9.37
C VAL A 458 -12.09 5.47 10.32
N LEU A 459 -12.54 6.70 10.55
CA LEU A 459 -11.86 7.69 11.40
C LEU A 459 -11.68 7.16 12.83
N GLN A 460 -12.71 6.55 13.40
CA GLN A 460 -12.63 5.98 14.76
C GLN A 460 -11.66 4.80 14.82
N LEU A 461 -11.64 3.97 13.77
CA LEU A 461 -10.72 2.85 13.65
C LEU A 461 -9.26 3.35 13.55
N ALA A 462 -9.02 4.38 12.73
CA ALA A 462 -7.71 5.00 12.59
C ALA A 462 -7.22 5.64 13.90
N LYS A 463 -8.08 6.38 14.61
CA LYS A 463 -7.78 6.97 15.93
C LYS A 463 -7.48 5.92 17.00
N ALA A 464 -8.22 4.80 16.99
CA ALA A 464 -7.98 3.70 17.91
C ALA A 464 -6.65 3.00 17.63
N ARG A 465 -6.29 2.84 16.35
CA ARG A 465 -5.03 2.20 15.93
C ARG A 465 -3.80 3.06 16.19
N TYR A 466 -3.91 4.37 15.97
CA TYR A 466 -2.82 5.34 16.08
C TYR A 466 -3.21 6.50 17.02
N PRO A 467 -3.18 6.27 18.34
CA PRO A 467 -3.50 7.31 19.31
C PRO A 467 -2.47 8.45 19.25
N GLY A 468 -2.94 9.69 19.23
CA GLY A 468 -2.09 10.89 19.17
C GLY A 468 -1.74 11.38 17.77
N VAL A 469 -2.20 10.70 16.71
CA VAL A 469 -2.17 11.22 15.33
C VAL A 469 -3.37 12.13 15.07
N ARG A 470 -3.15 13.24 14.35
CA ARG A 470 -4.22 14.17 13.95
C ARG A 470 -4.87 13.67 12.67
N PHE A 471 -6.04 13.05 12.82
CA PHE A 471 -6.85 12.63 11.68
C PHE A 471 -7.96 13.63 11.36
N VAL A 472 -8.11 13.95 10.08
CA VAL A 472 -9.22 14.73 9.52
C VAL A 472 -10.13 13.78 8.75
N GLY A 473 -11.39 13.70 9.17
CA GLY A 473 -12.38 12.86 8.51
C GLY A 473 -13.05 13.58 7.33
N SER A 474 -13.31 12.85 6.24
CA SER A 474 -14.11 13.35 5.11
C SER A 474 -15.15 12.31 4.67
N LEU A 475 -16.26 12.79 4.09
CA LEU A 475 -17.45 11.96 3.87
C LEU A 475 -17.24 10.83 2.85
N THR A 476 -16.42 11.06 1.84
CA THR A 476 -16.09 10.09 0.79
C THR A 476 -14.60 10.10 0.48
N GLU A 477 -14.09 9.00 -0.07
CA GLU A 477 -12.68 8.96 -0.49
C GLU A 477 -12.35 9.98 -1.60
N GLU A 478 -13.33 10.34 -2.42
CA GLU A 478 -13.20 11.41 -3.40
C GLU A 478 -13.02 12.78 -2.74
N THR A 479 -13.77 13.06 -1.66
CA THR A 479 -13.57 14.28 -0.87
C THR A 479 -12.24 14.29 -0.13
N VAL A 480 -11.77 13.13 0.36
CA VAL A 480 -10.44 12.99 0.95
C VAL A 480 -9.36 13.42 -0.04
N LEU A 481 -9.42 12.96 -1.29
CA LEU A 481 -8.42 13.27 -2.31
C LEU A 481 -8.53 14.70 -2.86
N ASN A 482 -9.75 15.17 -3.17
CA ASN A 482 -9.96 16.43 -3.88
C ASN A 482 -10.13 17.65 -2.97
N GLU A 483 -10.80 17.52 -1.83
CA GLU A 483 -11.13 18.66 -0.97
C GLU A 483 -10.12 18.76 0.17
N ALA A 484 -9.85 17.63 0.82
CA ALA A 484 -9.06 17.62 2.04
C ALA A 484 -7.55 17.59 1.73
N TYR A 485 -7.12 16.78 0.76
CA TYR A 485 -5.72 16.73 0.34
C TYR A 485 -5.33 17.84 -0.64
N ARG A 486 -5.98 17.95 -1.82
CA ARG A 486 -5.68 19.02 -2.79
C ARG A 486 -6.00 20.43 -2.27
N GLY A 487 -6.94 20.57 -1.34
CA GLY A 487 -7.21 21.83 -0.65
C GLY A 487 -6.13 22.23 0.37
N GLY A 488 -5.11 21.40 0.59
CA GLY A 488 -3.98 21.67 1.48
C GLY A 488 -4.28 21.49 2.96
N GLN A 489 -5.36 20.78 3.32
CA GLN A 489 -5.70 20.53 4.73
C GLN A 489 -4.83 19.41 5.32
N CYS A 490 -4.44 18.43 4.52
CA CYS A 490 -3.63 17.29 4.98
C CYS A 490 -2.34 17.10 4.20
N ARG A 491 -1.32 16.58 4.89
CA ARG A 491 -0.02 16.24 4.29
C ARG A 491 0.02 14.82 3.72
N ALA A 492 -0.85 13.94 4.21
CA ALA A 492 -1.03 12.59 3.71
C ALA A 492 -2.52 12.20 3.69
N ALA A 493 -2.86 11.23 2.86
CA ALA A 493 -4.20 10.65 2.77
C ALA A 493 -4.15 9.15 3.02
N LEU A 494 -5.12 8.62 3.76
CA LEU A 494 -5.30 7.19 3.99
C LEU A 494 -6.50 6.72 3.17
N LEU A 495 -6.25 5.96 2.10
CA LEU A 495 -7.28 5.51 1.13
C LEU A 495 -7.26 3.99 0.99
N ASP A 496 -8.40 3.38 0.63
CA ASP A 496 -8.45 1.95 0.33
C ASP A 496 -7.67 1.61 -0.95
N GLY A 497 -6.53 0.93 -0.79
CA GLY A 497 -5.69 0.48 -1.89
C GLY A 497 -6.37 -0.59 -2.74
N THR A 498 -7.26 -1.38 -2.13
CA THR A 498 -8.05 -2.38 -2.84
C THR A 498 -8.98 -1.72 -3.87
N ALA A 499 -9.64 -0.61 -3.53
CA ALA A 499 -10.43 0.17 -4.48
C ALA A 499 -9.59 0.78 -5.61
N ILE A 500 -8.36 1.22 -5.32
CA ILE A 500 -7.41 1.74 -6.33
C ILE A 500 -7.08 0.66 -7.36
N ASP A 501 -6.86 -0.57 -6.91
CA ASP A 501 -6.48 -1.69 -7.76
C ASP A 501 -7.61 -2.24 -8.62
N VAL A 502 -8.84 -2.24 -8.09
CA VAL A 502 -10.02 -2.75 -8.80
C VAL A 502 -10.53 -1.75 -9.85
N ALA A 503 -10.28 -0.45 -9.65
CA ALA A 503 -10.79 0.61 -10.53
C ALA A 503 -9.68 1.53 -11.05
N PRO A 504 -8.70 1.01 -11.83
CA PRO A 504 -7.52 1.76 -12.22
C PRO A 504 -7.82 2.93 -13.17
N GLU A 505 -8.83 2.82 -14.04
CA GLU A 505 -9.16 3.88 -15.02
C GLU A 505 -10.01 5.01 -14.45
N THR A 506 -10.73 4.77 -13.35
CA THR A 506 -11.56 5.78 -12.69
C THR A 506 -10.87 6.28 -11.43
N TYR A 507 -10.85 5.48 -10.37
CA TYR A 507 -10.33 5.88 -9.07
C TYR A 507 -8.80 5.91 -9.06
N GLY A 508 -8.14 4.88 -9.59
CA GLY A 508 -6.67 4.86 -9.69
C GLY A 508 -6.11 5.99 -10.55
N LYS A 509 -6.79 6.34 -11.65
CA LYS A 509 -6.44 7.50 -12.49
C LYS A 509 -6.52 8.81 -11.70
N ARG A 510 -7.58 9.00 -10.90
CA ARG A 510 -7.71 10.20 -10.04
C ARG A 510 -6.59 10.30 -9.01
N VAL A 511 -6.21 9.19 -8.39
CA VAL A 511 -5.06 9.13 -7.46
C VAL A 511 -3.77 9.54 -8.18
N CYS A 512 -3.57 9.06 -9.40
CA CYS A 512 -2.41 9.44 -10.21
C CYS A 512 -2.44 10.92 -10.67
N ASP A 513 -3.60 11.42 -11.10
CA ASP A 513 -3.81 12.82 -11.50
C ASP A 513 -3.69 13.76 -10.30
N ALA A 514 -3.90 13.27 -9.08
CA ALA A 514 -3.65 14.00 -7.85
C ALA A 514 -2.15 14.10 -7.51
N GLY A 515 -1.29 13.40 -8.24
CA GLY A 515 0.16 13.43 -8.02
C GLY A 515 0.56 12.81 -6.69
N VAL A 516 -0.27 11.94 -6.11
CA VAL A 516 0.04 11.23 -4.86
C VAL A 516 0.53 9.83 -5.14
N GLY A 517 1.22 9.25 -4.17
CA GLY A 517 1.60 7.86 -4.24
C GLY A 517 1.99 7.28 -2.89
N VAL A 518 2.16 5.96 -2.90
CA VAL A 518 2.58 5.18 -1.75
C VAL A 518 4.08 5.36 -1.54
N PRO A 519 4.57 5.68 -0.33
CA PRO A 519 5.99 5.79 -0.07
C PRO A 519 6.73 4.45 -0.28
N PRO A 520 7.98 4.46 -0.77
CA PRO A 520 8.77 3.25 -0.92
C PRO A 520 9.00 2.56 0.44
N GLY A 521 8.98 1.23 0.43
CA GLY A 521 9.13 0.41 1.63
C GLY A 521 7.81 0.09 2.34
N GLN A 522 6.70 0.74 1.98
CA GLN A 522 5.38 0.30 2.40
C GLN A 522 4.93 -0.93 1.57
N THR A 523 4.94 -2.10 2.20
CA THR A 523 4.56 -3.38 1.57
C THR A 523 3.16 -3.86 1.96
N LEU A 524 2.57 -3.26 3.00
CA LEU A 524 1.27 -3.63 3.54
C LEU A 524 0.42 -2.38 3.80
N GLY A 525 -0.91 -2.58 3.87
CA GLY A 525 -1.83 -1.59 4.40
C GLY A 525 -1.41 -1.11 5.79
N VAL A 526 -1.45 0.21 6.00
CA VAL A 526 -1.17 0.85 7.29
C VAL A 526 -2.35 0.67 8.25
N LEU A 527 -3.54 0.50 7.69
CA LEU A 527 -4.76 0.15 8.40
C LEU A 527 -5.48 -0.91 7.59
N ASN A 528 -6.00 -1.94 8.25
CA ASN A 528 -6.75 -3.00 7.58
C ASN A 528 -8.17 -3.01 8.12
N SER A 529 -9.11 -3.21 7.22
CA SER A 529 -10.51 -3.54 7.51
C SER A 529 -10.91 -4.69 6.59
N GLU A 530 -12.09 -5.26 6.81
CA GLU A 530 -12.62 -6.28 5.94
C GLU A 530 -13.89 -5.79 5.22
N TYR A 531 -14.18 -6.35 4.05
CA TYR A 531 -15.43 -6.19 3.34
C TYR A 531 -16.40 -7.29 3.75
N ALA A 532 -17.59 -6.89 4.18
CA ALA A 532 -18.66 -7.80 4.57
C ALA A 532 -20.01 -7.26 4.07
N ILE A 533 -20.98 -8.15 3.88
CA ILE A 533 -22.30 -7.78 3.37
C ILE A 533 -23.23 -7.54 4.55
N PRO A 534 -23.85 -6.35 4.70
CA PRO A 534 -24.95 -6.18 5.63
C PRO A 534 -26.15 -6.99 5.12
N VAL A 535 -26.68 -7.85 5.99
CA VAL A 535 -27.87 -8.66 5.70
C VAL A 535 -28.79 -8.62 6.91
N ARG A 536 -30.07 -8.91 6.71
CA ARG A 536 -31.03 -9.02 7.82
C ARG A 536 -30.55 -10.08 8.82
N GLN A 537 -30.74 -9.84 10.13
CA GLN A 537 -30.27 -10.70 11.23
C GLN A 537 -30.58 -12.19 11.02
N GLU A 538 -31.75 -12.51 10.50
CA GLU A 538 -32.20 -13.86 10.21
C GLU A 538 -31.43 -14.58 9.08
N TYR A 539 -30.77 -13.83 8.18
CA TYR A 539 -30.02 -14.39 7.05
C TYR A 539 -28.50 -14.38 7.24
N VAL A 540 -27.98 -13.76 8.32
CA VAL A 540 -26.54 -13.62 8.58
C VAL A 540 -25.85 -14.98 8.59
N GLY A 541 -26.42 -15.96 9.29
CA GLY A 541 -25.88 -17.32 9.34
C GLY A 541 -25.86 -17.97 7.96
N ALA A 542 -26.96 -17.87 7.21
CA ALA A 542 -27.10 -18.46 5.88
C ALA A 542 -26.06 -17.90 4.91
N PHE A 543 -25.98 -16.58 4.78
CA PHE A 543 -25.02 -15.94 3.88
C PHE A 543 -23.57 -16.16 4.30
N SER A 544 -23.29 -16.21 5.60
CA SER A 544 -21.95 -16.54 6.11
C SER A 544 -21.53 -17.96 5.73
N TYR A 545 -22.46 -18.92 5.81
CA TYR A 545 -22.23 -20.28 5.33
C TYR A 545 -22.01 -20.31 3.82
N LEU A 546 -22.82 -19.59 3.04
CA LEU A 546 -22.70 -19.54 1.57
C LEU A 546 -21.36 -18.93 1.12
N ILE A 547 -20.90 -17.86 1.78
CA ILE A 547 -19.59 -17.24 1.50
C ILE A 547 -18.46 -18.26 1.72
N ARG A 548 -18.49 -18.97 2.85
CA ARG A 548 -17.51 -20.01 3.15
C ARG A 548 -17.57 -21.17 2.16
N SER A 549 -18.77 -21.63 1.83
CA SER A 549 -18.99 -22.74 0.89
C SER A 549 -18.48 -22.39 -0.52
N LEU A 550 -18.72 -21.16 -1.00
CA LEU A 550 -18.15 -20.69 -2.27
C LEU A 550 -16.61 -20.61 -2.23
N ALA A 551 -16.05 -20.11 -1.13
CA ALA A 551 -14.60 -19.99 -0.97
C ALA A 551 -13.91 -21.37 -0.95
N GLU A 552 -14.50 -22.39 -0.31
CA GLU A 552 -14.01 -23.78 -0.32
C GLU A 552 -14.04 -24.39 -1.73
N ARG A 553 -14.91 -23.90 -2.62
CA ARG A 553 -14.97 -24.27 -4.03
C ARG A 553 -14.02 -23.45 -4.92
N GLY A 554 -13.24 -22.54 -4.34
CA GLY A 554 -12.30 -21.68 -5.05
C GLY A 554 -12.95 -20.49 -5.77
N VAL A 555 -14.22 -20.19 -5.51
CA VAL A 555 -14.92 -19.02 -6.07
C VAL A 555 -14.88 -17.89 -5.04
N THR A 556 -14.00 -16.92 -5.26
CA THR A 556 -13.88 -15.71 -4.42
C THR A 556 -14.33 -14.47 -5.18
N VAL A 557 -14.57 -13.36 -4.48
CA VAL A 557 -14.92 -12.11 -5.17
C VAL A 557 -13.84 -11.68 -6.17
N GLU A 558 -12.57 -12.02 -5.90
CA GLU A 558 -11.43 -11.67 -6.75
C GLU A 558 -11.52 -12.26 -8.16
N SER A 559 -12.14 -13.44 -8.34
CA SER A 559 -12.33 -14.01 -9.67
C SER A 559 -13.22 -13.14 -10.55
N PHE A 560 -14.16 -12.42 -9.94
CA PHE A 560 -15.04 -11.47 -10.62
C PHE A 560 -14.37 -10.11 -10.86
N GLU A 561 -13.26 -9.80 -10.18
CA GLU A 561 -12.51 -8.57 -10.38
C GLU A 561 -11.54 -8.65 -11.55
N LEU A 562 -11.03 -9.84 -11.87
CA LEU A 562 -10.03 -10.06 -12.92
C LEU A 562 -10.41 -9.43 -14.28
N PRO A 563 -11.67 -9.52 -14.77
CA PRO A 563 -12.07 -8.87 -16.02
C PRO A 563 -11.98 -7.34 -15.97
N TYR A 564 -12.11 -6.74 -14.79
CA TYR A 564 -12.10 -5.30 -14.58
C TYR A 564 -10.72 -4.74 -14.22
N LYS A 565 -9.77 -5.60 -13.82
CA LYS A 565 -8.37 -5.24 -13.59
C LYS A 565 -7.67 -4.99 -14.93
N VAL A 566 -7.85 -3.79 -15.49
CA VAL A 566 -7.09 -3.30 -16.65
C VAL A 566 -5.61 -3.11 -16.26
N ARG A 567 -4.67 -3.22 -17.22
CA ARG A 567 -3.27 -2.86 -17.00
C ARG A 567 -3.16 -1.47 -16.36
N LYS A 568 -2.47 -1.38 -15.23
CA LYS A 568 -2.16 -0.12 -14.55
C LYS A 568 -1.40 0.80 -15.52
N ASN A 569 -2.05 1.84 -16.04
CA ASN A 569 -1.37 2.88 -16.84
C ASN A 569 -0.48 3.79 -15.96
N CYS A 570 -0.65 3.75 -14.64
CA CYS A 570 0.14 4.53 -13.70
C CYS A 570 0.47 3.70 -12.46
N THR A 571 1.76 3.64 -12.12
CA THR A 571 2.26 3.09 -10.86
C THR A 571 2.12 4.14 -9.76
N TYR A 572 1.21 3.91 -8.81
CA TYR A 572 0.99 4.80 -7.66
C TYR A 572 2.04 4.61 -6.56
N SER A 573 3.01 3.71 -6.69
CA SER A 573 4.17 3.57 -5.79
C SER A 573 5.26 4.60 -6.10
N ILE A 574 5.62 5.42 -5.11
CA ILE A 574 6.75 6.34 -5.13
C ILE A 574 8.03 5.49 -5.04
N GLY A 575 8.90 5.59 -6.05
CA GLY A 575 10.18 4.84 -6.09
C GLY A 575 10.19 3.54 -6.89
N ALA A 576 9.05 2.98 -7.29
CA ALA A 576 8.99 1.80 -8.18
C ALA A 576 8.67 2.18 -9.64
N GLN A 577 9.41 3.15 -10.17
CA GLN A 577 9.60 3.28 -11.60
C GLN A 577 10.96 2.66 -11.95
N PRO A 578 11.01 1.42 -12.44
CA PRO A 578 11.85 1.09 -13.57
C PRO A 578 11.04 1.45 -14.84
N SER A 579 10.65 2.72 -15.04
CA SER A 579 10.48 3.15 -16.43
C SER A 579 11.85 2.98 -17.04
N SER A 580 11.95 2.05 -17.96
CA SER A 580 13.12 1.54 -18.64
C SER A 580 13.92 2.57 -19.45
N ASN A 581 13.86 3.87 -19.13
CA ASN A 581 14.62 4.93 -19.80
C ASN A 581 14.99 6.14 -18.92
N LEU A 582 14.64 6.19 -17.62
CA LEU A 582 15.13 7.26 -16.75
C LEU A 582 15.93 6.65 -15.59
N HIS A 583 17.20 6.36 -15.87
CA HIS A 583 18.20 6.71 -14.87
C HIS A 583 18.04 8.21 -14.56
N PRO A 584 18.28 8.68 -13.33
CA PRO A 584 18.49 10.10 -13.09
C PRO A 584 19.70 10.54 -13.92
N ALA A 585 19.43 10.90 -15.18
CA ALA A 585 20.42 11.42 -16.10
C ALA A 585 20.61 12.87 -15.70
N ILE A 586 21.87 13.24 -15.46
CA ILE A 586 22.23 14.63 -15.16
C ILE A 586 21.69 15.50 -16.29
N ALA A 587 20.78 16.40 -15.97
CA ALA A 587 20.09 17.20 -16.97
C ALA A 587 20.97 18.38 -17.42
N LEU A 588 20.75 18.90 -18.63
CA LEU A 588 21.47 20.07 -19.15
C LEU A 588 21.50 21.28 -18.18
N PRO A 589 20.41 21.59 -17.44
CA PRO A 589 20.43 22.65 -16.42
C PRO A 589 21.42 22.37 -15.28
N GLU A 590 21.69 21.11 -14.94
CA GLU A 590 22.59 20.74 -13.85
C GLU A 590 24.07 20.89 -14.23
N MET A 591 24.38 20.89 -15.54
CA MET A 591 25.72 21.17 -16.06
C MET A 591 25.94 22.65 -16.45
N SER A 592 24.93 23.50 -16.30
CA SER A 592 24.97 24.92 -16.69
C SER A 592 26.12 25.69 -16.04
N ALA A 593 26.52 25.29 -14.83
CA ALA A 593 27.65 25.84 -14.10
C ALA A 593 28.98 25.67 -14.82
N ALA A 594 29.23 24.46 -15.35
CA ALA A 594 30.47 24.16 -16.04
C ALA A 594 30.58 24.99 -17.34
N PHE A 595 29.47 25.15 -18.06
CA PHE A 595 29.39 26.02 -19.23
C PHE A 595 29.57 27.50 -18.87
N ALA A 596 29.03 27.96 -17.75
CA ALA A 596 29.24 29.33 -17.27
C ALA A 596 30.70 29.62 -16.92
N VAL A 597 31.39 28.68 -16.26
CA VAL A 597 32.84 28.79 -15.96
C VAL A 597 33.68 28.85 -17.24
N LEU A 598 33.34 28.04 -18.25
CA LEU A 598 33.99 28.08 -19.55
C LEU A 598 33.76 29.43 -20.26
N PHE A 599 32.53 29.94 -20.24
CA PHE A 599 32.20 31.22 -20.85
C PHE A 599 32.94 32.39 -20.18
N VAL A 600 32.92 32.46 -18.84
CA VAL A 600 33.62 33.50 -18.07
C VAL A 600 35.12 33.46 -18.30
N SER A 601 35.72 32.26 -18.31
CA SER A 601 37.16 32.12 -18.57
C SER A 601 37.53 32.51 -20.00
N GLY A 602 36.69 32.21 -20.99
CA GLY A 602 36.85 32.67 -22.37
C GLY A 602 36.77 34.19 -22.51
N VAL A 603 35.76 34.83 -21.91
CA VAL A 603 35.63 36.30 -21.90
C VAL A 603 36.83 36.94 -21.21
N LEU A 604 37.25 36.41 -20.07
CA LEU A 604 38.42 36.93 -19.35
C LEU A 604 39.70 36.80 -20.18
N ALA A 605 39.89 35.69 -20.90
CA ALA A 605 41.03 35.51 -21.78
C ALA A 605 41.06 36.55 -22.91
N VAL A 606 39.91 36.82 -23.54
CA VAL A 606 39.79 37.86 -24.58
C VAL A 606 40.08 39.25 -24.00
N VAL A 607 39.49 39.59 -22.85
CA VAL A 607 39.72 40.88 -22.17
C VAL A 607 41.20 41.05 -21.83
N LEU A 608 41.86 40.02 -21.31
CA LEU A 608 43.29 40.06 -20.98
C LEU A 608 44.17 40.18 -22.23
N ALA A 609 43.80 39.55 -23.35
CA ALA A 609 44.50 39.68 -24.63
C ALA A 609 44.41 41.11 -25.17
N GLU A 610 43.21 41.70 -25.16
CA GLU A 610 42.99 43.09 -25.59
C GLU A 610 43.72 44.10 -24.69
N LEU A 611 43.73 43.88 -23.37
CA LEU A 611 44.49 44.72 -22.44
C LEU A 611 46.00 44.63 -22.64
N ARG A 612 46.53 43.49 -23.11
CA ARG A 612 47.95 43.38 -23.50
C ARG A 612 48.25 44.14 -24.79
N LEU A 613 47.42 43.96 -25.82
CA LEU A 613 47.54 44.69 -27.08
C LEU A 613 47.43 46.22 -26.90
N ALA A 614 46.59 46.67 -25.98
CA ALA A 614 46.46 48.09 -25.63
C ALA A 614 47.70 48.66 -24.90
N ARG A 615 48.46 47.82 -24.18
CA ARG A 615 49.70 48.22 -23.48
C ARG A 615 50.94 48.24 -24.38
N GLU A 616 50.94 47.49 -25.48
CA GLU A 616 52.08 47.36 -26.38
C GLU A 616 52.13 48.39 -27.52
N LYS A 617 51.13 49.27 -27.67
CA LYS A 617 51.19 50.38 -28.65
C LYS A 617 52.25 51.41 -28.24
N PRO A 618 53.35 51.61 -29.01
CA PRO A 618 54.29 52.70 -28.73
C PRO A 618 53.64 54.05 -29.06
N ALA A 619 53.83 55.04 -28.18
CA ALA A 619 53.43 56.41 -28.43
C ALA A 619 54.22 56.99 -29.62
N VAL A 620 53.64 56.96 -30.82
CA VAL A 620 54.15 57.68 -32.00
C VAL A 620 53.35 58.97 -32.15
N GLY A 621 54.00 60.09 -31.82
CA GLY A 621 53.41 61.43 -31.91
C GLY A 621 54.42 62.54 -31.65
N LYS A 622 55.43 62.68 -32.52
CA LYS A 622 56.05 63.99 -32.80
C LYS A 622 56.10 64.18 -34.33
N PRO A 623 55.61 65.31 -34.87
CA PRO A 623 55.51 65.53 -36.30
C PRO A 623 56.87 65.89 -36.90
N VAL A 624 57.17 65.33 -38.09
CA VAL A 624 58.27 65.76 -38.94
C VAL A 624 57.76 66.91 -39.80
N GLU A 625 58.29 68.12 -39.59
CA GLU A 625 58.10 69.26 -40.48
C GLU A 625 58.86 69.04 -41.79
N ALA A 626 58.18 69.32 -42.89
CA ALA A 626 58.72 69.33 -44.24
C ALA A 626 59.64 70.54 -44.44
N VAL A 627 60.86 70.30 -44.95
CA VAL A 627 61.68 71.33 -45.60
C VAL A 627 61.93 70.89 -47.02
N VAL A 628 61.19 71.50 -47.94
CA VAL A 628 61.51 71.54 -49.37
C VAL A 628 62.52 72.65 -49.56
N HIS A 629 63.75 72.34 -50.00
CA HIS A 629 64.59 73.29 -50.70
C HIS A 629 65.13 72.69 -51.99
N ALA A 630 64.82 73.39 -53.07
CA ALA A 630 65.18 73.07 -54.44
C ALA A 630 66.64 73.40 -54.76
N ARG A 631 67.07 72.80 -55.88
CA ARG A 631 68.20 73.14 -56.77
C ARG A 631 69.62 72.77 -56.31
N GLY A 632 70.24 71.91 -57.13
CA GLY A 632 71.35 72.42 -57.96
C GLY A 632 72.52 71.46 -58.22
N SER A 633 72.64 71.08 -59.50
CA SER A 633 73.90 70.99 -60.26
C SER A 633 74.85 69.79 -60.07
N ARG A 634 74.88 68.98 -61.14
CA ARG A 634 76.05 68.51 -61.92
C ARG A 634 77.38 68.34 -61.17
N ALA A 635 77.93 67.12 -61.20
CA ALA A 635 78.84 66.64 -62.25
C ALA A 635 78.85 65.11 -62.25
#